data_AF-A0AAN6LMI1-F1
#
_entry.id   AF-A0AAN6LMI1-F1
#
_cell.length_a   1.000
_cell.length_b   1.000
_cell.length_c   1.000
_cell.angle_alpha   90.00
_cell.angle_beta   90.00
_cell.angle_gamma   90.00
#
_symmetry.space_group_name_H-M   'P 1'
#
loop_
_entity.id
_entity.type
_entity.pdbx_description
1 polymer ?
#
loop_
_entity_poly.entity_id
_entity_poly.type
_entity_poly.pdbx_seq_one_letter_code
_entity_poly.pdbx_strand_id
1 'polypeptide(L)'
;MLTDLVSSTLLEWINSFSLGTTIRSIDQLNDGSIIWETLQDIDPQYFFGDLPERSPSDHWVPRWQNLKHIHKLLISYIRNQNDGNTHPGLKINPDLKAIAEASSTKETNELLKVLLLAAISSPNAEAYITTMQELSTSTQEGLKDIIQEAHNPSNERLEELSYERDDYKPRRDMPMDPELRFEERVGKVLAENEKLSNEKQELMKTVEDMHNRLARLQENHDTVLDRLTSTEDRLTTLKSGKGDLIPNAKTLESRTRQQEDLIASQEAKIQAFQDEIDSLRMNVESLRVKNQRFQKLQDDYDEVKNERDQLSRRANAAEKYRQKLQASHDFEKENLALKNQVKDLQQQLMESDSNQKSSSERDVELEEYRRVLPRIEQDRHEIQNVKKQLEFNNHALTERLESAEDQLARDEATISELRDRIRELEGLESPTTPGSTTPKAHGTFQRDLDEVGRREAQLKIENEELKREIGKSNADASPTDASKGDTGAELSATKSTENEAYRKLQDDYAAVRKKLSDAESEVQTIEQQLSEAKADLGMIGKEKLDAINAANDSSPPEVLKMRESLQSLRSKIQDLETKLAASQSFVKEVSTERDTLRDEISKKEQQMQGEDQARLSEMKKLLEEVTARFNSTSEGPELSGTDLLKQFAATTERSAENLAKRAEVRGAALALWQWSLLLAVLHINQQNELIKSLQERIERHEEKDHDASKEAEKNLMQIIQRQAREIALISSAWYDQQSRLQNGNLSMLRYRHPASTSTTGAEVHRSWLAKQRAIVAGGKER
;
A
#
# COMPACT_ATOMS: atom_id res chain seq x y z
N MET A 1 -20.44 24.46 55.35
CA MET A 1 -21.82 24.96 55.47
C MET A 1 -22.78 24.02 54.74
N LEU A 2 -23.08 24.23 53.46
CA LEU A 2 -24.00 23.38 52.66
C LEU A 2 -23.60 21.90 52.66
N THR A 3 -22.31 21.62 52.47
CA THR A 3 -21.70 20.27 52.56
C THR A 3 -22.00 19.56 53.87
N ASP A 4 -22.00 20.30 54.97
CA ASP A 4 -22.02 19.74 56.33
C ASP A 4 -23.47 19.48 56.75
N LEU A 5 -24.40 20.31 56.28
CA LEU A 5 -25.84 20.07 56.37
C LEU A 5 -26.23 18.81 55.60
N VAL A 6 -25.80 18.69 54.34
CA VAL A 6 -26.03 17.49 53.50
C VAL A 6 -25.44 16.24 54.16
N SER A 7 -24.23 16.33 54.73
CA SER A 7 -23.64 15.24 55.51
C SER A 7 -24.47 14.87 56.73
N SER A 8 -24.97 15.85 57.50
CA SER A 8 -25.82 15.59 58.68
C SER A 8 -27.14 14.92 58.29
N THR A 9 -27.80 15.39 57.23
CA THR A 9 -29.04 14.82 56.70
C THR A 9 -28.85 13.36 56.23
N LEU A 10 -27.80 13.08 55.46
CA LEU A 10 -27.52 11.73 54.97
C LEU A 10 -27.07 10.79 56.10
N LEU A 11 -26.34 11.28 57.11
CA LEU A 11 -25.97 10.49 58.29
C LEU A 11 -27.17 10.22 59.22
N GLU A 12 -28.09 11.16 59.43
CA GLU A 12 -29.33 10.91 60.18
C GLU A 12 -30.19 9.85 59.47
N TRP A 13 -30.29 9.92 58.14
CA TRP A 13 -30.97 8.92 57.33
C TRP A 13 -30.34 7.52 57.42
N ILE A 14 -29.01 7.40 57.28
CA ILE A 14 -28.35 6.07 57.38
C ILE A 14 -28.49 5.48 58.80
N ASN A 15 -28.47 6.32 59.83
CA ASN A 15 -28.75 5.90 61.21
C ASN A 15 -30.22 5.48 61.46
N SER A 16 -31.12 5.60 60.48
CA SER A 16 -32.49 5.06 60.57
C SER A 16 -32.58 3.57 60.21
N PHE A 17 -31.55 3.01 59.59
CA PHE A 17 -31.44 1.57 59.32
C PHE A 17 -31.06 0.82 60.59
N SER A 18 -31.39 -0.47 60.68
CA SER A 18 -31.13 -1.32 61.86
C SER A 18 -29.65 -1.76 62.03
N LEU A 19 -28.73 -0.88 61.68
CA LEU A 19 -27.28 -1.07 61.75
C LEU A 19 -26.84 -1.28 63.20
N GLY A 20 -25.95 -2.26 63.44
CA GLY A 20 -25.47 -2.61 64.79
C GLY A 20 -24.62 -1.53 65.48
N THR A 21 -24.37 -0.39 64.83
CA THR A 21 -23.57 0.74 65.34
C THR A 21 -24.21 2.08 64.94
N THR A 22 -24.04 3.11 65.77
CA THR A 22 -24.47 4.47 65.43
C THR A 22 -23.32 5.27 64.83
N ILE A 23 -23.53 5.78 63.61
CA ILE A 23 -22.53 6.47 62.80
C ILE A 23 -22.46 7.93 63.23
N ARG A 24 -21.24 8.40 63.54
CA ARG A 24 -20.97 9.76 64.05
C ARG A 24 -20.00 10.55 63.17
N SER A 25 -19.26 9.89 62.28
CA SER A 25 -18.53 10.55 61.20
C SER A 25 -18.69 9.79 59.89
N ILE A 26 -18.67 10.53 58.79
CA ILE A 26 -18.62 10.00 57.42
C ILE A 26 -17.32 9.20 57.15
N ASP A 27 -16.29 9.38 57.98
CA ASP A 27 -15.08 8.54 58.01
C ASP A 27 -15.37 7.05 58.30
N GLN A 28 -16.51 6.73 58.91
CA GLN A 28 -16.89 5.35 59.25
C GLN A 28 -17.56 4.62 58.07
N LEU A 29 -17.73 5.29 56.93
CA LEU A 29 -18.33 4.75 55.70
C LEU A 29 -17.30 4.50 54.59
N ASN A 30 -16.03 4.86 54.81
CA ASN A 30 -14.98 4.83 53.80
C ASN A 30 -14.45 3.42 53.48
N ASP A 31 -14.84 2.40 54.24
CA ASP A 31 -14.45 0.99 54.07
C ASP A 31 -15.43 0.17 53.23
N GLY A 32 -16.65 0.71 53.03
CA GLY A 32 -17.76 0.09 52.34
C GLY A 32 -18.60 -0.88 53.16
N SER A 33 -18.18 -1.27 54.38
CA SER A 33 -18.83 -2.35 55.14
C SER A 33 -20.28 -2.00 55.51
N ILE A 34 -20.48 -0.82 56.09
CA ILE A 34 -21.81 -0.34 56.49
C ILE A 34 -22.69 -0.04 55.27
N ILE A 35 -22.10 0.46 54.17
CA ILE A 35 -22.83 0.69 52.92
C ILE A 35 -23.34 -0.64 52.35
N TRP A 36 -22.55 -1.72 52.45
CA TRP A 36 -22.98 -3.07 52.07
C TRP A 36 -24.12 -3.57 52.97
N GLU A 37 -24.02 -3.41 54.29
CA GLU A 37 -25.12 -3.76 55.22
C GLU A 37 -26.43 -3.01 54.86
N THR A 38 -26.38 -1.71 54.57
CA THR A 38 -27.59 -0.98 54.12
C THR A 38 -28.14 -1.48 52.80
N LEU A 39 -27.30 -1.91 51.84
CA LEU A 39 -27.75 -2.46 50.57
C LEU A 39 -28.38 -3.85 50.72
N GLN A 40 -27.86 -4.67 51.64
CA GLN A 40 -28.44 -5.97 51.96
C GLN A 40 -29.78 -5.86 52.70
N ASP A 41 -30.03 -4.77 53.43
CA ASP A 41 -31.35 -4.44 53.97
C ASP A 41 -32.32 -4.02 52.85
N ILE A 42 -31.90 -3.10 51.97
CA ILE A 42 -32.70 -2.55 50.86
C ILE A 42 -33.22 -3.65 49.90
N ASP A 43 -32.33 -4.53 49.43
CA ASP A 43 -32.69 -5.63 48.53
C ASP A 43 -31.80 -6.87 48.77
N PRO A 44 -32.21 -7.77 49.70
CA PRO A 44 -31.49 -9.02 49.97
C PRO A 44 -31.43 -9.99 48.78
N GLN A 45 -32.26 -9.80 47.75
CA GLN A 45 -32.29 -10.68 46.57
C GLN A 45 -31.29 -10.22 45.51
N TYR A 46 -31.06 -8.92 45.38
CA TYR A 46 -30.09 -8.37 44.44
C TYR A 46 -28.67 -8.27 45.04
N PHE A 47 -28.51 -7.81 46.28
CA PHE A 47 -27.21 -7.61 46.92
C PHE A 47 -26.70 -8.87 47.66
N PHE A 48 -26.82 -10.03 47.01
CA PHE A 48 -26.41 -11.31 47.56
C PHE A 48 -24.89 -11.49 47.59
N GLY A 49 -24.38 -12.15 48.64
CA GLY A 49 -22.95 -12.47 48.81
C GLY A 49 -22.26 -11.61 49.87
N ASP A 50 -20.93 -11.49 49.74
CA ASP A 50 -20.04 -10.78 50.65
C ASP A 50 -19.20 -9.74 49.91
N LEU A 51 -18.67 -8.75 50.64
CA LEU A 51 -17.66 -7.85 50.11
C LEU A 51 -16.34 -8.57 49.73
N PRO A 52 -15.62 -8.08 48.70
CA PRO A 52 -14.34 -8.65 48.27
C PRO A 52 -13.30 -8.79 49.40
N GLU A 53 -13.19 -7.79 50.27
CA GLU A 53 -12.37 -7.85 51.48
C GLU A 53 -13.25 -7.67 52.72
N ARG A 54 -13.47 -8.76 53.47
CA ARG A 54 -14.27 -8.75 54.72
C ARG A 54 -13.58 -8.10 55.92
N SER A 55 -12.32 -7.68 55.79
CA SER A 55 -11.55 -7.05 56.86
C SER A 55 -10.52 -6.08 56.27
N PRO A 56 -10.97 -4.94 55.70
CA PRO A 56 -10.10 -4.01 55.02
C PRO A 56 -9.04 -3.44 55.96
N SER A 57 -7.77 -3.74 55.66
CA SER A 57 -6.61 -3.21 56.36
C SER A 57 -6.56 -1.67 56.39
N ASP A 58 -5.71 -1.08 57.23
CA ASP A 58 -5.45 0.38 57.25
C ASP A 58 -5.10 0.97 55.87
N HIS A 59 -4.55 0.17 54.95
CA HIS A 59 -4.29 0.58 53.58
C HIS A 59 -5.60 0.86 52.82
N TRP A 60 -5.67 2.00 52.12
CA TRP A 60 -6.83 2.39 51.32
C TRP A 60 -7.21 1.44 50.15
N VAL A 61 -6.33 0.53 49.72
CA VAL A 61 -6.56 -0.26 48.50
C VAL A 61 -7.70 -1.28 48.64
N PRO A 62 -7.80 -2.12 49.70
CA PRO A 62 -8.97 -2.96 49.91
C PRO A 62 -10.26 -2.18 50.12
N ARG A 63 -10.22 -1.04 50.85
CA ARG A 63 -11.37 -0.12 50.97
C ARG A 63 -11.87 0.34 49.59
N TRP A 64 -10.95 0.76 48.72
CA TRP A 64 -11.27 1.14 47.34
C TRP A 64 -11.84 -0.02 46.50
N GLN A 65 -11.39 -1.25 46.72
CA GLN A 65 -11.94 -2.43 46.04
C GLN A 65 -13.36 -2.74 46.49
N ASN A 66 -13.65 -2.65 47.80
CA ASN A 66 -15.01 -2.78 48.35
C ASN A 66 -15.94 -1.70 47.78
N LEU A 67 -15.55 -0.43 47.86
CA LEU A 67 -16.33 0.69 47.31
C LEU A 67 -16.58 0.54 45.80
N LYS A 68 -15.59 0.07 45.03
CA LYS A 68 -15.73 -0.19 43.59
C LYS A 68 -16.66 -1.36 43.27
N HIS A 69 -16.73 -2.37 44.13
CA HIS A 69 -17.68 -3.48 44.01
C HIS A 69 -19.11 -2.99 44.28
N ILE A 70 -19.30 -2.30 45.41
CA ILE A 70 -20.56 -1.64 45.82
C ILE A 70 -21.07 -0.74 44.71
N HIS A 71 -20.27 0.23 44.27
CA HIS A 71 -20.62 1.24 43.26
C HIS A 71 -21.04 0.61 41.92
N LYS A 72 -20.34 -0.44 41.46
CA LYS A 72 -20.69 -1.17 40.24
C LYS A 72 -22.06 -1.83 40.35
N LEU A 73 -22.34 -2.51 41.47
CA LEU A 73 -23.65 -3.15 41.70
C LEU A 73 -24.76 -2.11 41.83
N LEU A 74 -24.48 -1.00 42.51
CA LEU A 74 -25.40 0.11 42.75
C LEU A 74 -25.87 0.78 41.46
N ILE A 75 -24.95 1.13 40.55
CA ILE A 75 -25.30 1.63 39.21
C ILE A 75 -26.12 0.60 38.45
N SER A 76 -25.72 -0.67 38.48
CA SER A 76 -26.43 -1.74 37.77
C SER A 76 -27.84 -1.96 38.32
N TYR A 77 -28.05 -1.77 39.62
CA TYR A 77 -29.37 -1.85 40.25
C TYR A 77 -30.28 -0.71 39.79
N ILE A 78 -29.83 0.55 39.97
CA ILE A 78 -30.58 1.74 39.60
C ILE A 78 -30.95 1.71 38.11
N ARG A 79 -30.03 1.28 37.24
CA ARG A 79 -30.29 1.15 35.80
C ARG A 79 -31.30 0.04 35.46
N ASN A 80 -31.30 -1.07 36.20
CA ASN A 80 -32.24 -2.17 35.98
C ASN A 80 -33.66 -1.83 36.46
N GLN A 81 -33.80 -1.08 37.57
CA GLN A 81 -35.12 -0.70 38.10
C GLN A 81 -35.77 0.47 37.34
N ASN A 82 -34.98 1.38 36.74
CA ASN A 82 -35.48 2.59 36.06
C ASN A 82 -35.51 2.46 34.52
N ASP A 83 -35.87 1.28 33.97
CA ASP A 83 -35.97 1.00 32.52
C ASP A 83 -34.76 1.44 31.68
N GLY A 84 -33.55 1.36 32.26
CA GLY A 84 -32.31 1.76 31.61
C GLY A 84 -31.98 3.26 31.64
N ASN A 85 -32.90 4.13 32.09
CA ASN A 85 -32.66 5.55 32.29
C ASN A 85 -31.85 5.81 33.57
N THR A 86 -30.96 6.80 33.50
CA THR A 86 -30.16 7.27 34.65
C THR A 86 -30.55 8.69 35.02
N HIS A 87 -30.78 8.93 36.31
CA HIS A 87 -31.23 10.22 36.87
C HIS A 87 -30.25 11.37 36.52
N PRO A 88 -30.67 12.41 35.77
CA PRO A 88 -29.72 13.34 35.14
C PRO A 88 -28.90 14.25 36.07
N GLY A 89 -29.32 14.46 37.33
CA GLY A 89 -28.69 15.42 38.24
C GLY A 89 -27.66 14.87 39.24
N LEU A 90 -27.54 13.55 39.37
CA LEU A 90 -26.55 12.94 40.26
C LEU A 90 -25.19 12.77 39.58
N LYS A 91 -24.12 12.96 40.35
CA LYS A 91 -22.78 12.54 39.94
C LYS A 91 -22.67 11.02 40.08
N ILE A 92 -23.13 10.30 39.05
CA ILE A 92 -23.18 8.82 39.01
C ILE A 92 -21.81 8.18 39.29
N ASN A 93 -20.70 8.87 39.00
CA ASN A 93 -19.33 8.45 39.28
C ASN A 93 -18.64 9.40 40.30
N PRO A 94 -18.85 9.24 41.62
CA PRO A 94 -18.03 9.90 42.64
C PRO A 94 -16.60 9.32 42.65
N ASP A 95 -15.61 10.10 43.09
CA ASP A 95 -14.23 9.59 43.20
C ASP A 95 -14.05 8.66 44.40
N LEU A 96 -14.29 7.36 44.17
CA LEU A 96 -14.08 6.29 45.13
C LEU A 96 -12.65 6.22 45.69
N LYS A 97 -11.64 6.72 44.96
CA LYS A 97 -10.25 6.76 45.46
C LYS A 97 -10.09 7.86 46.50
N ALA A 98 -10.66 9.05 46.25
CA ALA A 98 -10.70 10.12 47.24
C ALA A 98 -11.50 9.75 48.52
N ILE A 99 -12.53 8.90 48.40
CA ILE A 99 -13.21 8.31 49.57
C ILE A 99 -12.26 7.40 50.34
N ALA A 100 -11.65 6.41 49.68
CA ALA A 100 -10.85 5.38 50.35
C ALA A 100 -9.51 5.89 50.94
N GLU A 101 -8.84 6.82 50.24
CA GLU A 101 -7.51 7.32 50.56
C GLU A 101 -7.53 8.59 51.44
N ALA A 102 -8.53 9.46 51.27
CA ALA A 102 -8.57 10.78 51.90
C ALA A 102 -9.87 11.08 52.68
N SER A 103 -10.76 10.09 52.87
CA SER A 103 -12.09 10.26 53.51
C SER A 103 -12.89 11.45 52.95
N SER A 104 -12.83 11.71 51.64
CA SER A 104 -13.40 12.92 51.03
C SER A 104 -14.92 13.04 51.28
N THR A 105 -15.31 13.92 52.21
CA THR A 105 -16.70 14.07 52.66
C THR A 105 -17.66 14.40 51.50
N LYS A 106 -17.20 15.19 50.52
CA LYS A 106 -17.95 15.54 49.31
C LYS A 106 -18.25 14.30 48.46
N GLU A 107 -17.25 13.48 48.19
CA GLU A 107 -17.39 12.32 47.30
C GLU A 107 -18.16 11.18 47.99
N THR A 108 -17.99 11.02 49.32
CA THR A 108 -18.84 10.11 50.10
C THR A 108 -20.30 10.59 50.10
N ASN A 109 -20.58 11.88 50.27
CA ASN A 109 -21.94 12.41 50.16
C ASN A 109 -22.57 12.10 48.79
N GLU A 110 -21.86 12.29 47.68
CA GLU A 110 -22.40 11.96 46.35
C GLU A 110 -22.62 10.44 46.18
N LEU A 111 -21.74 9.57 46.73
CA LEU A 111 -22.00 8.12 46.79
C LEU A 111 -23.27 7.79 47.61
N LEU A 112 -23.49 8.50 48.71
CA LEU A 112 -24.67 8.34 49.57
C LEU A 112 -25.96 8.90 48.93
N LYS A 113 -25.89 9.93 48.08
CA LYS A 113 -27.02 10.33 47.22
C LYS A 113 -27.44 9.21 46.25
N VAL A 114 -26.47 8.49 45.69
CA VAL A 114 -26.74 7.34 44.81
C VAL A 114 -27.31 6.15 45.61
N LEU A 115 -26.86 5.94 46.86
CA LEU A 115 -27.45 4.95 47.79
C LEU A 115 -28.91 5.29 48.14
N LEU A 116 -29.19 6.54 48.48
CA LEU A 116 -30.54 7.06 48.75
C LEU A 116 -31.49 6.81 47.57
N LEU A 117 -31.02 7.09 46.35
CA LEU A 117 -31.79 6.84 45.13
C LEU A 117 -32.08 5.34 44.91
N ALA A 118 -31.13 4.45 45.25
CA ALA A 118 -31.34 3.01 45.15
C ALA A 118 -32.38 2.50 46.16
N ALA A 119 -32.41 3.03 47.38
CA ALA A 119 -33.46 2.73 48.36
C ALA A 119 -34.86 3.13 47.86
N ILE A 120 -34.97 4.30 47.24
CA ILE A 120 -36.23 4.84 46.68
C ILE A 120 -36.64 4.12 45.37
N SER A 121 -35.67 3.59 44.61
CA SER A 121 -35.93 2.74 43.43
C SER A 121 -36.11 1.26 43.76
N SER A 122 -36.15 0.87 45.03
CA SER A 122 -36.26 -0.54 45.45
C SER A 122 -37.72 -1.04 45.47
N PRO A 123 -37.96 -2.36 45.34
CA PRO A 123 -39.29 -2.95 45.54
C PRO A 123 -39.91 -2.67 46.92
N ASN A 124 -39.08 -2.35 47.91
CA ASN A 124 -39.46 -2.07 49.31
C ASN A 124 -39.57 -0.56 49.61
N ALA A 125 -39.51 0.32 48.60
CA ALA A 125 -39.39 1.77 48.78
C ALA A 125 -40.46 2.40 49.69
N GLU A 126 -41.69 1.86 49.73
CA GLU A 126 -42.76 2.34 50.62
C GLU A 126 -42.36 2.28 52.11
N ALA A 127 -41.62 1.24 52.53
CA ALA A 127 -41.11 1.12 53.89
C ALA A 127 -40.06 2.20 54.20
N TYR A 128 -39.10 2.42 53.29
CA TYR A 128 -38.06 3.44 53.46
C TYR A 128 -38.61 4.87 53.37
N ILE A 129 -39.61 5.12 52.53
CA ILE A 129 -40.33 6.41 52.47
C ILE A 129 -41.13 6.65 53.76
N THR A 130 -41.60 5.59 54.42
CA THR A 130 -42.28 5.68 55.72
C THR A 130 -41.27 5.99 56.84
N THR A 131 -40.13 5.30 56.93
CA THR A 131 -39.11 5.62 57.94
C THR A 131 -38.48 7.01 57.75
N MET A 132 -38.33 7.48 56.50
CA MET A 132 -37.95 8.87 56.22
C MET A 132 -38.91 9.90 56.83
N GLN A 133 -40.22 9.59 56.94
CA GLN A 133 -41.23 10.48 57.55
C GLN A 133 -41.18 10.50 59.09
N GLU A 134 -40.41 9.60 59.71
CA GLU A 134 -40.20 9.58 61.17
C GLU A 134 -38.94 10.37 61.60
N LEU A 135 -38.09 10.79 60.64
CA LEU A 135 -36.88 11.59 60.87
C LEU A 135 -37.19 13.06 61.22
N SER A 136 -36.17 13.81 61.68
CA SER A 136 -36.35 15.22 61.99
C SER A 136 -36.77 16.04 60.77
N THR A 137 -37.62 17.06 60.96
CA THR A 137 -38.17 17.87 59.86
C THR A 137 -37.08 18.52 58.99
N SER A 138 -35.95 18.93 59.58
CA SER A 138 -34.80 19.47 58.85
C SER A 138 -34.14 18.42 57.93
N THR A 139 -34.17 17.14 58.31
CA THR A 139 -33.65 16.04 57.50
C THR A 139 -34.69 15.59 56.46
N GLN A 140 -35.99 15.65 56.75
CA GLN A 140 -37.04 15.47 55.74
C GLN A 140 -36.94 16.50 54.60
N GLU A 141 -36.75 17.78 54.95
CA GLU A 141 -36.55 18.85 53.96
C GLU A 141 -35.25 18.64 53.17
N GLY A 142 -34.12 18.34 53.84
CA GLY A 142 -32.85 18.07 53.16
C GLY A 142 -32.89 16.85 52.22
N LEU A 143 -33.51 15.74 52.63
CA LEU A 143 -33.67 14.55 51.78
C LEU A 143 -34.53 14.85 50.56
N LYS A 144 -35.66 15.56 50.74
CA LYS A 144 -36.54 15.99 49.66
C LYS A 144 -35.79 16.84 48.63
N ASP A 145 -35.00 17.81 49.08
CA ASP A 145 -34.24 18.70 48.18
C ASP A 145 -33.16 17.90 47.40
N ILE A 146 -32.48 16.94 48.04
CA ILE A 146 -31.54 16.02 47.38
C ILE A 146 -32.24 15.15 46.32
N ILE A 147 -33.43 14.63 46.62
CA ILE A 147 -34.22 13.82 45.67
C ILE A 147 -34.69 14.69 44.49
N GLN A 148 -35.03 15.97 44.72
CA GLN A 148 -35.40 16.90 43.65
C GLN A 148 -34.19 17.31 42.79
N GLU A 149 -33.01 17.54 43.37
CA GLU A 149 -31.74 17.75 42.65
C GLU A 149 -31.41 16.56 41.73
N ALA A 150 -31.61 15.33 42.20
CA ALA A 150 -31.34 14.11 41.45
C ALA A 150 -32.19 13.99 40.17
N HIS A 151 -33.49 14.28 40.26
CA HIS A 151 -34.44 14.16 39.15
C HIS A 151 -34.39 15.37 38.21
N ASN A 152 -34.27 16.58 38.76
CA ASN A 152 -34.31 17.85 38.04
C ASN A 152 -33.00 18.64 38.30
N PRO A 153 -31.90 18.39 37.55
CA PRO A 153 -30.69 19.18 37.69
C PRO A 153 -30.94 20.67 37.40
N SER A 154 -30.28 21.53 38.18
CA SER A 154 -30.18 22.95 37.85
C SER A 154 -29.36 23.15 36.57
N ASN A 155 -29.57 24.28 35.88
CA ASN A 155 -28.86 24.58 34.64
C ASN A 155 -27.34 24.73 34.87
N GLU A 156 -26.94 25.25 36.04
CA GLU A 156 -25.53 25.29 36.48
C GLU A 156 -24.94 23.88 36.67
N ARG A 157 -25.70 22.93 37.26
CA ARG A 157 -25.28 21.53 37.42
C ARG A 157 -25.12 20.83 36.07
N LEU A 158 -25.97 21.14 35.09
CA LEU A 158 -25.83 20.66 33.71
C LEU A 158 -24.59 21.24 33.02
N GLU A 159 -24.26 22.51 33.26
CA GLU A 159 -23.01 23.10 32.77
C GLU A 159 -21.78 22.47 33.44
N GLU A 160 -21.76 22.31 34.78
CA GLU A 160 -20.69 21.58 35.49
C GLU A 160 -20.49 20.15 34.95
N LEU A 161 -21.58 19.39 34.75
CA LEU A 161 -21.53 18.04 34.19
C LEU A 161 -21.09 18.00 32.72
N SER A 162 -21.26 19.10 31.98
CA SER A 162 -20.72 19.24 30.62
C SER A 162 -19.21 19.50 30.63
N TYR A 163 -18.70 20.26 31.61
CA TYR A 163 -17.26 20.48 31.80
C TYR A 163 -16.54 19.26 32.40
N GLU A 164 -17.14 18.54 33.36
CA GLU A 164 -16.56 17.29 33.89
C GLU A 164 -16.49 16.15 32.86
N ARG A 165 -17.29 16.20 31.78
CA ARG A 165 -17.27 15.19 30.71
C ARG A 165 -16.07 15.32 29.76
N ASP A 166 -15.41 16.47 29.72
CA ASP A 166 -14.38 16.81 28.72
C ASP A 166 -12.94 16.89 29.30
N ASP A 167 -12.67 16.23 30.44
CA ASP A 167 -11.35 16.26 31.10
C ASP A 167 -10.25 15.43 30.39
N TYR A 168 -10.48 15.02 29.13
CA TYR A 168 -9.39 14.76 28.20
C TYR A 168 -8.88 16.09 27.64
N LYS A 169 -7.87 16.68 28.30
CA LYS A 169 -7.23 17.93 27.87
C LYS A 169 -6.10 17.72 26.85
N PRO A 170 -6.31 17.84 25.52
CA PRO A 170 -5.29 18.41 24.66
C PRO A 170 -5.18 19.91 24.99
N ARG A 171 -3.96 20.46 24.97
CA ARG A 171 -3.73 21.90 25.18
C ARG A 171 -4.53 22.73 24.17
N ARG A 172 -5.44 23.58 24.65
CA ARG A 172 -6.19 24.55 23.82
C ARG A 172 -6.06 26.01 24.28
N ASP A 173 -4.89 26.36 24.81
CA ASP A 173 -4.39 27.75 24.79
C ASP A 173 -3.90 28.12 23.38
N MET A 174 -4.81 28.06 22.42
CA MET A 174 -4.61 28.49 21.03
C MET A 174 -5.88 29.27 20.63
N PRO A 175 -5.79 30.50 20.08
CA PRO A 175 -6.97 31.27 19.70
C PRO A 175 -7.82 30.48 18.70
N MET A 176 -9.02 30.06 19.11
CA MET A 176 -9.85 29.21 18.26
C MET A 176 -10.39 30.00 17.08
N ASP A 177 -10.22 29.45 15.88
CA ASP A 177 -10.47 30.12 14.61
C ASP A 177 -11.90 30.70 14.53
N PRO A 178 -12.09 32.00 14.20
CA PRO A 178 -13.42 32.60 14.10
C PRO A 178 -14.39 31.86 13.18
N GLU A 179 -13.88 31.16 12.17
CA GLU A 179 -14.70 30.41 11.21
C GLU A 179 -15.41 29.21 11.87
N LEU A 180 -14.74 28.48 12.79
CA LEU A 180 -15.38 27.37 13.52
C LEU A 180 -16.44 27.86 14.51
N ARG A 181 -16.26 29.06 15.10
CA ARG A 181 -17.28 29.73 15.93
C ARG A 181 -18.49 30.20 15.12
N PHE A 182 -18.32 30.37 13.80
CA PHE A 182 -19.42 30.63 12.88
C PHE A 182 -20.13 29.32 12.54
N GLU A 183 -19.39 28.25 12.25
CA GLU A 183 -19.93 26.90 11.96
C GLU A 183 -20.77 26.35 13.14
N GLU A 184 -20.29 26.45 14.38
CA GLU A 184 -21.07 26.03 15.57
C GLU A 184 -22.41 26.79 15.70
N ARG A 185 -22.41 28.09 15.37
CA ARG A 185 -23.62 28.93 15.39
C ARG A 185 -24.57 28.55 14.26
N VAL A 186 -24.04 28.28 13.06
CA VAL A 186 -24.83 27.81 11.92
C VAL A 186 -25.44 26.44 12.23
N GLY A 187 -24.70 25.51 12.85
CA GLY A 187 -25.21 24.21 13.29
C GLY A 187 -26.39 24.33 14.26
N LYS A 188 -26.31 25.24 15.24
CA LYS A 188 -27.41 25.52 16.18
C LYS A 188 -28.65 26.09 15.47
N VAL A 189 -28.48 27.03 14.55
CA VAL A 189 -29.59 27.60 13.74
C VAL A 189 -30.19 26.57 12.78
N LEU A 190 -29.39 25.65 12.23
CA LEU A 190 -29.88 24.56 11.38
C LEU A 190 -30.75 23.57 12.18
N ALA A 191 -30.31 23.16 13.37
CA ALA A 191 -31.08 22.28 14.25
C ALA A 191 -32.41 22.92 14.72
N GLU A 192 -32.41 24.22 15.01
CA GLU A 192 -33.63 24.96 15.35
C GLU A 192 -34.59 25.05 14.14
N ASN A 193 -34.07 25.30 12.94
CA ASN A 193 -34.85 25.32 11.71
C ASN A 193 -35.44 23.93 11.36
N GLU A 194 -34.69 22.85 11.58
CA GLU A 194 -35.19 21.48 11.42
C GLU A 194 -36.32 21.17 12.42
N LYS A 195 -36.17 21.55 13.69
CA LYS A 195 -37.22 21.43 14.72
C LYS A 195 -38.49 22.19 14.34
N LEU A 196 -38.37 23.45 13.91
CA LEU A 196 -39.50 24.27 13.47
C LEU A 196 -40.16 23.74 12.18
N SER A 197 -39.37 23.13 11.28
CA SER A 197 -39.89 22.45 10.09
C SER A 197 -40.73 21.22 10.45
N ASN A 198 -40.29 20.44 11.44
CA ASN A 198 -41.01 19.26 11.93
C ASN A 198 -42.32 19.65 12.65
N GLU A 199 -42.28 20.65 13.53
CA GLU A 199 -43.50 21.19 14.18
C GLU A 199 -44.51 21.73 13.15
N LYS A 200 -44.04 22.45 12.13
CA LYS A 200 -44.87 22.89 11.00
C LYS A 200 -45.49 21.72 10.25
N GLN A 201 -44.74 20.64 10.00
CA GLN A 201 -45.23 19.46 9.30
C GLN A 201 -46.31 18.73 10.10
N GLU A 202 -46.15 18.61 11.41
CA GLU A 202 -47.17 18.04 12.31
C GLU A 202 -48.44 18.89 12.34
N LEU A 203 -48.31 20.22 12.47
CA LEU A 203 -49.46 21.14 12.39
C LEU A 203 -50.21 21.01 11.05
N MET A 204 -49.50 20.99 9.91
CA MET A 204 -50.13 20.78 8.60
C MET A 204 -50.89 19.45 8.53
N LYS A 205 -50.34 18.36 9.10
CA LYS A 205 -51.04 17.07 9.18
C LYS A 205 -52.32 17.16 10.00
N THR A 206 -52.31 17.80 11.17
CA THR A 206 -53.54 17.96 11.99
C THR A 206 -54.62 18.78 11.28
N VAL A 207 -54.23 19.77 10.48
CA VAL A 207 -55.16 20.56 9.65
C VAL A 207 -55.78 19.68 8.54
N GLU A 208 -54.99 18.83 7.89
CA GLU A 208 -55.45 17.87 6.88
C GLU A 208 -56.40 16.83 7.49
N ASP A 209 -56.08 16.25 8.65
CA ASP A 209 -56.95 15.31 9.38
C ASP A 209 -58.31 15.96 9.73
N MET A 210 -58.34 17.25 10.10
CA MET A 210 -59.57 17.99 10.36
C MET A 210 -60.38 18.27 9.09
N HIS A 211 -59.75 18.57 7.95
CA HIS A 211 -60.45 18.72 6.67
C HIS A 211 -61.08 17.39 6.22
N ASN A 212 -60.33 16.28 6.32
CA ASN A 212 -60.85 14.94 6.03
C ASN A 212 -62.00 14.53 6.95
N ARG A 213 -61.98 14.95 8.22
CA ARG A 213 -63.10 14.76 9.16
C ARG A 213 -64.33 15.59 8.79
N LEU A 214 -64.15 16.83 8.34
CA LEU A 214 -65.24 17.69 7.87
C LEU A 214 -65.88 17.14 6.58
N ALA A 215 -65.08 16.72 5.59
CA ALA A 215 -65.58 16.11 4.36
C ALA A 215 -66.46 14.87 4.65
N ARG A 216 -65.99 13.97 5.54
CA ARG A 216 -66.78 12.81 6.00
C ARG A 216 -68.06 13.23 6.74
N LEU A 217 -68.06 14.33 7.49
CA LEU A 217 -69.27 14.83 8.15
C LEU A 217 -70.29 15.40 7.15
N GLN A 218 -69.83 16.01 6.05
CA GLN A 218 -70.69 16.48 4.96
C GLN A 218 -71.30 15.29 4.20
N GLU A 219 -70.49 14.30 3.81
CA GLU A 219 -70.96 13.05 3.18
C GLU A 219 -72.00 12.31 4.05
N ASN A 220 -71.79 12.24 5.37
CA ASN A 220 -72.77 11.68 6.31
C ASN A 220 -74.05 12.53 6.43
N HIS A 221 -73.98 13.84 6.21
CA HIS A 221 -75.17 14.70 6.18
C HIS A 221 -75.99 14.48 4.89
N ASP A 222 -75.31 14.48 3.74
CA ASP A 222 -75.94 14.30 2.43
C ASP A 222 -76.62 12.92 2.32
N THR A 223 -75.95 11.86 2.78
CA THR A 223 -76.55 10.50 2.84
C THR A 223 -77.72 10.38 3.81
N VAL A 224 -77.87 11.29 4.79
CA VAL A 224 -79.06 11.37 5.65
C VAL A 224 -80.20 12.13 4.95
N LEU A 225 -79.90 13.16 4.15
CA LEU A 225 -80.88 13.86 3.31
C LEU A 225 -81.46 12.94 2.22
N ASP A 226 -80.61 12.16 1.54
CA ASP A 226 -81.04 11.15 0.55
C ASP A 226 -81.91 10.05 1.18
N ARG A 227 -81.61 9.65 2.42
CA ARG A 227 -82.47 8.72 3.16
C ARG A 227 -83.80 9.34 3.55
N LEU A 228 -83.81 10.61 3.98
CA LEU A 228 -85.04 11.32 4.33
C LEU A 228 -85.98 11.43 3.12
N THR A 229 -85.50 11.96 2.00
CA THR A 229 -86.29 12.08 0.76
C THR A 229 -86.78 10.71 0.27
N SER A 230 -85.94 9.67 0.29
CA SER A 230 -86.35 8.30 -0.05
C SER A 230 -87.41 7.74 0.91
N THR A 231 -87.41 8.10 2.19
CA THR A 231 -88.49 7.73 3.11
C THR A 231 -89.78 8.52 2.89
N GLU A 232 -89.70 9.79 2.51
CA GLU A 232 -90.87 10.61 2.14
C GLU A 232 -91.53 10.05 0.86
N ASP A 233 -90.75 9.74 -0.18
CA ASP A 233 -91.22 9.08 -1.40
C ASP A 233 -91.89 7.72 -1.12
N ARG A 234 -91.30 6.90 -0.24
CA ARG A 234 -91.91 5.64 0.21
C ARG A 234 -93.22 5.86 0.95
N LEU A 235 -93.32 6.94 1.74
CA LEU A 235 -94.53 7.30 2.46
C LEU A 235 -95.62 7.83 1.51
N THR A 236 -95.28 8.55 0.43
CA THR A 236 -96.26 8.89 -0.62
C THR A 236 -96.73 7.66 -1.40
N THR A 237 -95.85 6.71 -1.73
CA THR A 237 -96.24 5.47 -2.42
C THR A 237 -97.08 4.54 -1.54
N LEU A 238 -96.83 4.46 -0.23
CA LEU A 238 -97.71 3.78 0.72
C LEU A 238 -99.09 4.46 0.82
N LYS A 239 -99.14 5.80 0.85
CA LYS A 239 -100.41 6.56 0.75
C LYS A 239 -101.15 6.33 -0.57
N SER A 240 -100.46 5.90 -1.64
CA SER A 240 -101.07 5.56 -2.93
C SER A 240 -101.71 4.15 -2.97
N GLY A 241 -101.69 3.37 -1.89
CA GLY A 241 -102.50 2.15 -1.77
C GLY A 241 -102.12 0.97 -2.68
N LYS A 242 -100.92 0.98 -3.28
CA LYS A 242 -100.41 -0.14 -4.11
C LYS A 242 -99.50 -1.06 -3.30
N GLY A 243 -100.08 -2.05 -2.64
CA GLY A 243 -99.31 -3.09 -1.97
C GLY A 243 -100.07 -4.39 -1.78
N ASP A 244 -99.79 -5.39 -2.62
CA ASP A 244 -99.81 -6.80 -2.21
C ASP A 244 -99.00 -7.69 -3.17
N LEU A 245 -98.80 -8.96 -2.79
CA LEU A 245 -98.25 -10.11 -3.56
C LEU A 245 -96.81 -10.02 -4.12
N ILE A 246 -96.25 -8.82 -4.36
CA ILE A 246 -94.84 -8.67 -4.76
C ILE A 246 -93.80 -8.87 -3.60
N PRO A 247 -94.09 -8.78 -2.28
CA PRO A 247 -93.01 -8.68 -1.29
C PRO A 247 -92.16 -9.95 -1.16
N ASN A 248 -92.71 -11.17 -1.31
CA ASN A 248 -91.91 -12.39 -1.16
C ASN A 248 -90.94 -12.67 -2.32
N ALA A 249 -91.28 -12.23 -3.54
CA ALA A 249 -90.32 -12.24 -4.65
C ALA A 249 -89.19 -11.22 -4.38
N LYS A 250 -89.56 -10.00 -3.96
CA LYS A 250 -88.60 -8.93 -3.65
C LYS A 250 -87.72 -9.20 -2.44
N THR A 251 -88.20 -9.91 -1.41
CA THR A 251 -87.34 -10.28 -0.26
C THR A 251 -86.33 -11.36 -0.68
N LEU A 252 -86.73 -12.34 -1.49
CA LEU A 252 -85.80 -13.29 -2.09
C LEU A 252 -84.79 -12.60 -3.01
N GLU A 253 -85.22 -11.77 -3.96
CA GLU A 253 -84.31 -10.97 -4.80
C GLU A 253 -83.36 -10.09 -3.96
N SER A 254 -83.86 -9.46 -2.89
CA SER A 254 -83.01 -8.66 -1.99
C SER A 254 -82.01 -9.49 -1.21
N ARG A 255 -82.34 -10.74 -0.86
CA ARG A 255 -81.44 -11.67 -0.17
C ARG A 255 -80.41 -12.24 -1.13
N THR A 256 -80.80 -12.57 -2.36
CA THR A 256 -79.86 -12.96 -3.43
C THR A 256 -78.89 -11.81 -3.70
N ARG A 257 -79.37 -10.58 -3.88
CA ARG A 257 -78.50 -9.39 -4.02
C ARG A 257 -77.60 -9.19 -2.82
N GLN A 258 -78.10 -9.29 -1.58
CA GLN A 258 -77.25 -9.22 -0.39
C GLN A 258 -76.18 -10.32 -0.33
N GLN A 259 -76.42 -11.49 -0.93
CA GLN A 259 -75.41 -12.54 -1.06
C GLN A 259 -74.44 -12.26 -2.21
N GLU A 260 -74.89 -11.71 -3.33
CA GLU A 260 -74.05 -11.24 -4.45
C GLU A 260 -73.14 -10.08 -4.03
N ASP A 261 -73.70 -9.06 -3.33
CA ASP A 261 -72.97 -7.95 -2.72
C ASP A 261 -71.94 -8.44 -1.70
N LEU A 262 -72.30 -9.44 -0.87
CA LEU A 262 -71.39 -10.05 0.10
C LEU A 262 -70.26 -10.81 -0.60
N ILE A 263 -70.56 -11.60 -1.62
CA ILE A 263 -69.58 -12.33 -2.45
C ILE A 263 -68.63 -11.34 -3.12
N ALA A 264 -69.15 -10.32 -3.82
CA ALA A 264 -68.34 -9.27 -4.42
C ALA A 264 -67.46 -8.54 -3.39
N SER A 265 -67.96 -8.31 -2.16
CA SER A 265 -67.16 -7.72 -1.08
C SER A 265 -66.07 -8.65 -0.52
N GLN A 266 -66.22 -9.97 -0.69
CA GLN A 266 -65.24 -10.99 -0.31
C GLN A 266 -64.21 -11.18 -1.42
N GLU A 267 -64.65 -11.25 -2.68
CA GLU A 267 -63.79 -11.29 -3.87
C GLU A 267 -62.90 -10.03 -3.96
N ALA A 268 -63.45 -8.83 -3.72
CA ALA A 268 -62.67 -7.60 -3.66
C ALA A 268 -61.62 -7.59 -2.54
N LYS A 269 -61.91 -8.23 -1.39
CA LYS A 269 -60.93 -8.40 -0.29
C LYS A 269 -59.87 -9.43 -0.64
N ILE A 270 -60.24 -10.53 -1.27
CA ILE A 270 -59.31 -11.55 -1.76
C ILE A 270 -58.36 -10.93 -2.79
N GLN A 271 -58.87 -10.13 -3.74
CA GLN A 271 -58.04 -9.40 -4.69
C GLN A 271 -57.11 -8.40 -3.98
N ALA A 272 -57.62 -7.60 -3.04
CA ALA A 272 -56.78 -6.66 -2.29
C ALA A 272 -55.66 -7.35 -1.50
N PHE A 273 -55.93 -8.50 -0.87
CA PHE A 273 -54.89 -9.30 -0.22
C PHE A 273 -53.93 -9.96 -1.22
N GLN A 274 -54.40 -10.33 -2.41
CA GLN A 274 -53.55 -10.87 -3.49
C GLN A 274 -52.58 -9.79 -4.01
N ASP A 275 -53.08 -8.58 -4.25
CA ASP A 275 -52.30 -7.41 -4.65
C ASP A 275 -51.27 -7.02 -3.56
N GLU A 276 -51.68 -7.07 -2.28
CA GLU A 276 -50.78 -6.86 -1.13
C GLU A 276 -49.67 -7.93 -1.10
N ILE A 277 -50.02 -9.22 -1.21
CA ILE A 277 -49.07 -10.34 -1.25
C ILE A 277 -48.06 -10.18 -2.39
N ASP A 278 -48.50 -9.81 -3.59
CA ASP A 278 -47.60 -9.62 -4.73
C ASP A 278 -46.74 -8.35 -4.58
N SER A 279 -47.26 -7.28 -3.97
CA SER A 279 -46.43 -6.11 -3.60
C SER A 279 -45.35 -6.48 -2.57
N LEU A 280 -45.67 -7.32 -1.57
CA LEU A 280 -44.73 -7.80 -0.56
C LEU A 280 -43.69 -8.74 -1.18
N ARG A 281 -44.07 -9.62 -2.11
CA ARG A 281 -43.14 -10.45 -2.88
C ARG A 281 -42.15 -9.62 -3.69
N MET A 282 -42.61 -8.58 -4.37
CA MET A 282 -41.74 -7.66 -5.12
C MET A 282 -40.79 -6.88 -4.19
N ASN A 283 -41.26 -6.47 -3.01
CA ASN A 283 -40.40 -5.86 -1.98
C ASN A 283 -39.35 -6.83 -1.43
N VAL A 284 -39.72 -8.09 -1.18
CA VAL A 284 -38.78 -9.14 -0.73
C VAL A 284 -37.71 -9.42 -1.77
N GLU A 285 -38.05 -9.57 -3.06
CA GLU A 285 -37.04 -9.78 -4.10
C GLU A 285 -36.18 -8.52 -4.32
N SER A 286 -36.75 -7.32 -4.22
CA SER A 286 -36.00 -6.05 -4.24
C SER A 286 -34.98 -5.95 -3.10
N LEU A 287 -35.36 -6.35 -1.88
CA LEU A 287 -34.46 -6.42 -0.73
C LEU A 287 -33.40 -7.52 -0.89
N ARG A 288 -33.77 -8.68 -1.44
CA ARG A 288 -32.85 -9.78 -1.75
C ARG A 288 -31.79 -9.38 -2.79
N VAL A 289 -32.18 -8.70 -3.87
CA VAL A 289 -31.25 -8.17 -4.88
C VAL A 289 -30.35 -7.08 -4.29
N LYS A 290 -30.87 -6.20 -3.41
CA LYS A 290 -30.05 -5.24 -2.67
C LYS A 290 -29.02 -5.93 -1.77
N ASN A 291 -29.45 -6.96 -1.02
CA ASN A 291 -28.55 -7.73 -0.14
C ASN A 291 -27.44 -8.44 -0.94
N GLN A 292 -27.78 -9.07 -2.08
CA GLN A 292 -26.77 -9.64 -3.00
C GLN A 292 -25.78 -8.60 -3.54
N ARG A 293 -26.19 -7.34 -3.74
CA ARG A 293 -25.26 -6.24 -4.11
C ARG A 293 -24.37 -5.81 -2.95
N PHE A 294 -24.91 -5.76 -1.72
CA PHE A 294 -24.11 -5.48 -0.53
C PHE A 294 -23.08 -6.56 -0.25
N GLN A 295 -23.43 -7.85 -0.39
CA GLN A 295 -22.48 -8.95 -0.25
C GLN A 295 -21.34 -8.82 -1.27
N LYS A 296 -21.66 -8.63 -2.56
CA LYS A 296 -20.63 -8.41 -3.60
C LYS A 296 -19.73 -7.22 -3.28
N LEU A 297 -20.31 -6.08 -2.90
CA LEU A 297 -19.54 -4.88 -2.56
C LEU A 297 -18.66 -5.08 -1.31
N GLN A 298 -19.05 -5.97 -0.38
CA GLN A 298 -18.22 -6.38 0.74
C GLN A 298 -17.09 -7.33 0.30
N ASP A 299 -17.39 -8.30 -0.58
CA ASP A 299 -16.40 -9.21 -1.16
C ASP A 299 -15.33 -8.40 -1.95
N ASP A 300 -15.77 -7.49 -2.82
CA ASP A 300 -14.94 -6.55 -3.59
C ASP A 300 -14.08 -5.67 -2.64
N TYR A 301 -14.66 -5.17 -1.54
CA TYR A 301 -13.95 -4.36 -0.55
C TYR A 301 -12.87 -5.16 0.19
N ASP A 302 -13.16 -6.40 0.60
CA ASP A 302 -12.18 -7.26 1.25
C ASP A 302 -11.08 -7.72 0.27
N GLU A 303 -11.37 -7.89 -1.01
CA GLU A 303 -10.34 -8.09 -2.06
C GLU A 303 -9.42 -6.87 -2.18
N VAL A 304 -9.96 -5.67 -2.40
CA VAL A 304 -9.17 -4.42 -2.50
C VAL A 304 -8.37 -4.13 -1.22
N LYS A 305 -8.92 -4.45 -0.04
CA LYS A 305 -8.24 -4.36 1.25
C LYS A 305 -7.07 -5.34 1.36
N ASN A 306 -7.23 -6.57 0.87
CA ASN A 306 -6.15 -7.56 0.79
C ASN A 306 -5.06 -7.15 -0.21
N GLU A 307 -5.44 -6.58 -1.36
CA GLU A 307 -4.48 -6.02 -2.33
C GLU A 307 -3.69 -4.85 -1.74
N ARG A 308 -4.37 -3.89 -1.09
CA ARG A 308 -3.75 -2.77 -0.36
C ARG A 308 -2.72 -3.26 0.65
N ASP A 309 -3.05 -4.29 1.43
CA ASP A 309 -2.16 -4.83 2.46
C ASP A 309 -0.98 -5.62 1.86
N GLN A 310 -1.18 -6.28 0.70
CA GLN A 310 -0.07 -6.85 -0.08
C GLN A 310 0.85 -5.75 -0.66
N LEU A 311 0.28 -4.70 -1.25
CA LEU A 311 1.04 -3.58 -1.80
C LEU A 311 1.82 -2.84 -0.70
N SER A 312 1.21 -2.63 0.48
CA SER A 312 1.90 -2.10 1.66
C SER A 312 3.09 -2.98 2.09
N ARG A 313 2.93 -4.31 2.12
CA ARG A 313 4.04 -5.24 2.40
C ARG A 313 5.13 -5.17 1.33
N ARG A 314 4.78 -5.08 0.05
CA ARG A 314 5.73 -4.92 -1.07
C ARG A 314 6.48 -3.59 -1.02
N ALA A 315 5.80 -2.49 -0.71
CA ALA A 315 6.42 -1.17 -0.52
C ALA A 315 7.39 -1.16 0.67
N ASN A 316 7.00 -1.75 1.81
CA ASN A 316 7.89 -1.91 2.97
C ASN A 316 9.10 -2.82 2.69
N ALA A 317 8.99 -3.78 1.78
CA ALA A 317 10.13 -4.56 1.30
C ALA A 317 11.03 -3.73 0.35
N ALA A 318 10.43 -3.00 -0.60
CA ALA A 318 11.14 -2.14 -1.53
C ALA A 318 11.96 -1.05 -0.81
N GLU A 319 11.39 -0.39 0.21
CA GLU A 319 12.10 0.60 1.01
C GLU A 319 13.27 -0.02 1.79
N LYS A 320 13.12 -1.25 2.32
CA LYS A 320 14.24 -1.99 2.94
C LYS A 320 15.35 -2.34 1.93
N TYR A 321 15.00 -2.65 0.68
CA TYR A 321 16.00 -2.82 -0.38
C TYR A 321 16.65 -1.49 -0.77
N ARG A 322 15.90 -0.38 -0.84
CA ARG A 322 16.42 0.97 -1.10
C ARG A 322 17.41 1.42 -0.02
N GLN A 323 17.10 1.18 1.25
CA GLN A 323 17.99 1.45 2.38
C GLN A 323 19.28 0.61 2.33
N LYS A 324 19.18 -0.69 1.98
CA LYS A 324 20.36 -1.54 1.78
C LYS A 324 21.22 -1.09 0.60
N LEU A 325 20.61 -0.68 -0.51
CA LEU A 325 21.31 -0.15 -1.68
C LEU A 325 22.02 1.17 -1.36
N GLN A 326 21.35 2.07 -0.63
CA GLN A 326 21.93 3.33 -0.16
C GLN A 326 23.15 3.07 0.74
N ALA A 327 23.03 2.18 1.73
CA ALA A 327 24.15 1.79 2.58
C ALA A 327 25.30 1.15 1.78
N SER A 328 25.01 0.30 0.79
CA SER A 328 26.03 -0.29 -0.09
C SER A 328 26.79 0.76 -0.90
N HIS A 329 26.10 1.78 -1.40
CA HIS A 329 26.68 2.90 -2.15
C HIS A 329 27.48 3.84 -1.24
N ASP A 330 27.07 4.03 0.01
CA ASP A 330 27.84 4.81 0.98
C ASP A 330 29.12 4.06 1.43
N PHE A 331 29.07 2.73 1.59
CA PHE A 331 30.28 1.90 1.73
C PHE A 331 31.17 1.90 0.47
N GLU A 332 30.61 2.04 -0.72
CA GLU A 332 31.39 2.17 -1.96
C GLU A 332 32.15 3.50 -2.01
N LYS A 333 31.51 4.62 -1.61
CA LYS A 333 32.19 5.91 -1.42
C LYS A 333 33.30 5.83 -0.37
N GLU A 334 33.05 5.17 0.76
CA GLU A 334 34.06 4.98 1.81
C GLU A 334 35.25 4.18 1.27
N ASN A 335 34.99 3.09 0.54
CA ASN A 335 36.04 2.32 -0.15
C ASN A 335 36.81 3.15 -1.18
N LEU A 336 36.16 4.07 -1.91
CA LEU A 336 36.82 4.97 -2.85
C LEU A 336 37.68 6.02 -2.13
N ALA A 337 37.19 6.58 -1.03
CA ALA A 337 37.94 7.51 -0.18
C ALA A 337 39.18 6.85 0.44
N LEU A 338 39.03 5.63 0.98
CA LEU A 338 40.14 4.84 1.52
C LEU A 338 41.15 4.46 0.42
N LYS A 339 40.70 4.10 -0.79
CA LYS A 339 41.59 3.85 -1.94
C LYS A 339 42.39 5.08 -2.34
N ASN A 340 41.76 6.27 -2.33
CA ASN A 340 42.45 7.53 -2.59
C ASN A 340 43.48 7.82 -1.49
N GLN A 341 43.09 7.71 -0.21
CA GLN A 341 44.01 7.91 0.93
C GLN A 341 45.21 6.95 0.90
N VAL A 342 45.00 5.68 0.52
CA VAL A 342 46.11 4.72 0.32
C VAL A 342 47.04 5.16 -0.82
N LYS A 343 46.48 5.72 -1.90
CA LYS A 343 47.25 6.28 -3.02
C LYS A 343 48.07 7.50 -2.61
N ASP A 344 47.47 8.40 -1.83
CA ASP A 344 48.11 9.61 -1.32
C ASP A 344 49.25 9.25 -0.36
N LEU A 345 49.05 8.25 0.52
CA LEU A 345 50.08 7.70 1.40
C LEU A 345 51.20 6.98 0.62
N GLN A 346 50.88 6.27 -0.46
CA GLN A 346 51.90 5.68 -1.37
C GLN A 346 52.72 6.76 -2.07
N GLN A 347 52.09 7.86 -2.51
CA GLN A 347 52.80 9.00 -3.10
C GLN A 347 53.71 9.70 -2.08
N GLN A 348 53.21 9.95 -0.86
CA GLN A 348 54.01 10.52 0.23
C GLN A 348 55.20 9.62 0.61
N LEU A 349 55.03 8.29 0.57
CA LEU A 349 56.12 7.33 0.81
C LEU A 349 57.17 7.41 -0.32
N MET A 350 56.75 7.42 -1.59
CA MET A 350 57.69 7.58 -2.72
C MET A 350 58.42 8.92 -2.70
N GLU A 351 57.75 10.00 -2.31
CA GLU A 351 58.37 11.33 -2.16
C GLU A 351 59.35 11.36 -0.97
N SER A 352 59.01 10.71 0.16
CA SER A 352 59.90 10.52 1.30
C SER A 352 61.15 9.72 0.91
N ASP A 353 61.00 8.58 0.23
CA ASP A 353 62.11 7.75 -0.24
C ASP A 353 63.01 8.51 -1.24
N SER A 354 62.42 9.31 -2.13
CA SER A 354 63.15 10.14 -3.08
C SER A 354 63.93 11.26 -2.38
N ASN A 355 63.30 11.92 -1.41
CA ASN A 355 63.94 12.95 -0.59
C ASN A 355 65.08 12.36 0.24
N GLN A 356 64.88 11.19 0.87
CA GLN A 356 65.91 10.47 1.64
C GLN A 356 67.11 10.09 0.77
N LYS A 357 66.89 9.56 -0.45
CA LYS A 357 67.98 9.29 -1.42
C LYS A 357 68.77 10.56 -1.71
N SER A 358 68.09 11.64 -2.07
CA SER A 358 68.76 12.92 -2.36
C SER A 358 69.43 13.56 -1.13
N SER A 359 69.00 13.24 0.09
CA SER A 359 69.74 13.59 1.31
C SER A 359 71.03 12.78 1.37
N SER A 360 70.95 11.45 1.26
CA SER A 360 72.12 10.57 1.33
C SER A 360 73.18 10.86 0.25
N GLU A 361 72.76 11.28 -0.95
CA GLU A 361 73.65 11.75 -2.02
C GLU A 361 74.41 13.03 -1.61
N ARG A 362 73.70 14.00 -0.99
CA ARG A 362 74.32 15.22 -0.45
C ARG A 362 75.19 14.94 0.79
N ASP A 363 74.82 13.99 1.64
CA ASP A 363 75.61 13.58 2.80
C ASP A 363 76.93 12.93 2.36
N VAL A 364 76.93 12.17 1.27
CA VAL A 364 78.16 11.66 0.62
C VAL A 364 78.98 12.82 0.04
N GLU A 365 78.37 13.75 -0.71
CA GLU A 365 79.08 14.93 -1.26
C GLU A 365 79.72 15.77 -0.15
N LEU A 366 79.01 15.99 0.96
CA LEU A 366 79.51 16.68 2.15
C LEU A 366 80.68 15.95 2.81
N GLU A 367 80.67 14.61 2.84
CA GLU A 367 81.79 13.83 3.38
C GLU A 367 83.00 13.83 2.44
N GLU A 368 82.80 13.89 1.13
CA GLU A 368 83.89 14.13 0.17
C GLU A 368 84.51 15.52 0.35
N TYR A 369 83.69 16.58 0.50
CA TYR A 369 84.20 17.92 0.81
C TYR A 369 84.95 17.94 2.16
N ARG A 370 84.43 17.31 3.22
CA ARG A 370 85.13 17.16 4.52
C ARG A 370 86.46 16.44 4.39
N ARG A 371 86.57 15.46 3.49
CA ARG A 371 87.80 14.69 3.25
C ARG A 371 88.85 15.46 2.44
N VAL A 372 88.41 16.35 1.54
CA VAL A 372 89.30 17.16 0.69
C VAL A 372 89.72 18.46 1.37
N LEU A 373 88.86 19.08 2.19
CA LEU A 373 89.13 20.38 2.83
C LEU A 373 90.46 20.41 3.63
N PRO A 374 90.82 19.42 4.48
CA PRO A 374 92.10 19.43 5.20
C PRO A 374 93.33 19.39 4.28
N ARG A 375 93.20 18.82 3.07
CA ARG A 375 94.27 18.84 2.06
C ARG A 375 94.43 20.23 1.46
N ILE A 376 93.32 20.89 1.09
CA ILE A 376 93.34 22.27 0.61
C ILE A 376 93.89 23.22 1.69
N GLU A 377 93.57 22.99 2.96
CA GLU A 377 94.14 23.74 4.09
C GLU A 377 95.65 23.49 4.24
N GLN A 378 96.11 22.23 4.16
CA GLN A 378 97.53 21.88 4.14
C GLN A 378 98.26 22.54 2.95
N ASP A 379 97.79 22.34 1.72
CA ASP A 379 98.35 22.92 0.50
C ASP A 379 98.44 24.45 0.61
N ARG A 380 97.41 25.11 1.15
CA ARG A 380 97.42 26.56 1.43
C ARG A 380 98.51 26.94 2.43
N HIS A 381 98.71 26.16 3.49
CA HIS A 381 99.78 26.42 4.48
C HIS A 381 101.18 26.15 3.90
N GLU A 382 101.35 25.14 3.06
CA GLU A 382 102.61 24.88 2.34
C GLU A 382 102.93 26.00 1.35
N ILE A 383 101.96 26.41 0.52
CA ILE A 383 102.08 27.56 -0.39
C ILE A 383 102.39 28.85 0.39
N GLN A 384 101.76 29.06 1.56
CA GLN A 384 102.05 30.23 2.40
C GLN A 384 103.47 30.21 2.99
N ASN A 385 104.01 29.03 3.30
CA ASN A 385 105.39 28.88 3.77
C ASN A 385 106.41 29.05 2.64
N VAL A 386 106.16 28.46 1.46
CA VAL A 386 106.97 28.69 0.26
C VAL A 386 106.97 30.17 -0.13
N LYS A 387 105.81 30.84 -0.06
CA LYS A 387 105.70 32.28 -0.27
C LYS A 387 106.60 33.07 0.68
N LYS A 388 106.53 32.82 1.99
CA LYS A 388 107.40 33.50 2.99
C LYS A 388 108.88 33.26 2.71
N GLN A 389 109.27 32.04 2.32
CA GLN A 389 110.66 31.73 1.98
C GLN A 389 111.13 32.47 0.72
N LEU A 390 110.27 32.60 -0.30
CA LEU A 390 110.56 33.38 -1.50
C LEU A 390 110.61 34.88 -1.20
N GLU A 391 109.72 35.41 -0.34
CA GLU A 391 109.75 36.80 0.13
C GLU A 391 111.06 37.11 0.87
N PHE A 392 111.49 36.23 1.79
CA PHE A 392 112.79 36.35 2.47
C PHE A 392 113.97 36.27 1.50
N ASN A 393 113.99 35.28 0.59
CA ASN A 393 115.06 35.13 -0.39
C ASN A 393 115.12 36.33 -1.35
N ASN A 394 113.98 36.90 -1.74
CA ASN A 394 113.91 38.06 -2.61
C ASN A 394 114.37 39.34 -1.89
N HIS A 395 114.00 39.52 -0.62
CA HIS A 395 114.51 40.61 0.21
C HIS A 395 116.03 40.52 0.40
N ALA A 396 116.56 39.35 0.74
CA ALA A 396 118.01 39.13 0.88
C ALA A 396 118.80 39.21 -0.45
N LEU A 397 118.16 38.99 -1.60
CA LEU A 397 118.74 39.30 -2.91
C LEU A 397 118.69 40.80 -3.22
N THR A 398 117.63 41.49 -2.80
CA THR A 398 117.48 42.95 -2.97
C THR A 398 118.49 43.69 -2.11
N GLU A 399 118.66 43.32 -0.84
CA GLU A 399 119.69 43.88 0.08
C GLU A 399 121.11 43.67 -0.45
N ARG A 400 121.39 42.52 -1.09
CA ARG A 400 122.68 42.26 -1.77
C ARG A 400 122.86 43.07 -3.06
N LEU A 401 121.79 43.27 -3.81
CA LEU A 401 121.79 44.08 -5.02
C LEU A 401 122.00 45.55 -4.66
N GLU A 402 121.25 46.07 -3.68
CA GLU A 402 121.45 47.39 -3.06
C GLU A 402 122.89 47.53 -2.55
N SER A 403 123.41 46.58 -1.76
CA SER A 403 124.83 46.60 -1.31
C SER A 403 125.85 46.61 -2.45
N ALA A 404 125.53 46.00 -3.60
CA ALA A 404 126.40 45.95 -4.78
C ALA A 404 126.26 47.21 -5.65
N GLU A 405 125.07 47.80 -5.75
CA GLU A 405 124.82 49.11 -6.38
C GLU A 405 125.46 50.23 -5.56
N ASP A 406 125.42 50.13 -4.23
CA ASP A 406 126.06 51.02 -3.27
C ASP A 406 127.60 50.91 -3.34
N GLN A 407 128.13 49.71 -3.62
CA GLN A 407 129.55 49.54 -3.94
C GLN A 407 129.91 50.04 -5.35
N LEU A 408 129.07 49.79 -6.36
CA LEU A 408 129.25 50.35 -7.69
C LEU A 408 129.16 51.88 -7.67
N ALA A 409 128.36 52.49 -6.81
CA ALA A 409 128.30 53.94 -6.65
C ALA A 409 129.58 54.51 -6.00
N ARG A 410 130.21 53.77 -5.07
CA ARG A 410 131.55 54.12 -4.55
C ARG A 410 132.63 53.94 -5.61
N ASP A 411 132.58 52.83 -6.34
CA ASP A 411 133.53 52.53 -7.41
C ASP A 411 133.37 53.55 -8.55
N GLU A 412 132.15 53.92 -8.95
CA GLU A 412 131.84 54.99 -9.91
C GLU A 412 132.24 56.37 -9.38
N ALA A 413 132.10 56.65 -8.08
CA ALA A 413 132.61 57.89 -7.49
C ALA A 413 134.14 57.96 -7.57
N THR A 414 134.86 56.90 -7.19
CA THR A 414 136.34 56.87 -7.34
C THR A 414 136.77 56.83 -8.80
N ILE A 415 135.99 56.22 -9.70
CA ILE A 415 136.20 56.27 -11.15
C ILE A 415 135.88 57.67 -11.69
N SER A 416 134.95 58.44 -11.10
CA SER A 416 134.76 59.85 -11.45
C SER A 416 135.92 60.68 -10.93
N GLU A 417 136.36 60.52 -9.67
CA GLU A 417 137.57 61.19 -9.16
C GLU A 417 138.80 60.88 -10.02
N LEU A 418 138.98 59.62 -10.46
CA LEU A 418 140.05 59.23 -11.38
C LEU A 418 139.84 59.76 -12.81
N ARG A 419 138.60 59.75 -13.33
CA ARG A 419 138.26 60.30 -14.66
C ARG A 419 138.35 61.81 -14.70
N ASP A 420 138.04 62.50 -13.61
CA ASP A 420 138.11 63.94 -13.46
C ASP A 420 139.54 64.37 -13.13
N ARG A 421 140.33 63.54 -12.44
CA ARG A 421 141.79 63.67 -12.39
C ARG A 421 142.45 63.43 -13.75
N ILE A 422 141.93 62.52 -14.56
CA ILE A 422 142.29 62.39 -15.98
C ILE A 422 141.77 63.59 -16.77
N ARG A 423 140.60 64.16 -16.47
CA ARG A 423 140.02 65.34 -17.15
C ARG A 423 140.76 66.64 -16.85
N GLU A 424 141.36 66.74 -15.66
CA GLU A 424 142.34 67.76 -15.26
C GLU A 424 143.66 67.64 -16.04
N LEU A 425 143.95 66.47 -16.64
CA LEU A 425 145.15 66.19 -17.44
C LEU A 425 144.85 66.16 -18.96
N GLU A 426 143.62 65.79 -19.37
CA GLU A 426 143.19 65.45 -20.73
C GLU A 426 141.71 65.84 -20.96
N GLY A 427 141.43 66.86 -21.78
CA GLY A 427 140.06 67.33 -22.02
C GLY A 427 139.35 66.72 -23.26
N LEU A 428 138.02 66.49 -23.14
CA LEU A 428 136.94 66.43 -24.16
C LEU A 428 136.21 65.06 -24.47
N GLU A 429 134.87 65.08 -24.29
CA GLU A 429 133.76 64.57 -25.16
C GLU A 429 133.30 63.06 -25.36
N SER A 430 132.09 62.73 -24.83
CA SER A 430 130.85 62.21 -25.54
C SER A 430 130.57 60.64 -25.77
N PRO A 431 129.46 60.10 -26.42
CA PRO A 431 128.42 59.20 -25.77
C PRO A 431 127.74 57.98 -26.57
N THR A 432 126.64 57.30 -26.08
CA THR A 432 125.37 56.69 -26.77
C THR A 432 124.83 55.17 -26.71
N THR A 433 123.48 54.94 -26.51
CA THR A 433 122.43 53.97 -27.14
C THR A 433 121.92 52.49 -26.68
N PRO A 434 120.65 51.95 -27.04
CA PRO A 434 119.86 50.73 -26.48
C PRO A 434 118.87 49.77 -27.38
N GLY A 435 118.07 48.73 -26.87
CA GLY A 435 116.78 48.08 -27.50
C GLY A 435 116.28 46.53 -27.36
N SER A 436 114.96 46.09 -27.64
CA SER A 436 114.33 44.71 -28.13
C SER A 436 112.96 44.03 -27.54
N THR A 437 111.99 43.30 -28.26
CA THR A 437 110.66 42.57 -27.76
C THR A 437 109.67 41.56 -28.64
N THR A 438 108.81 40.60 -28.06
CA THR A 438 107.36 40.02 -28.40
C THR A 438 106.87 38.54 -28.98
N PRO A 439 105.56 38.09 -29.42
CA PRO A 439 104.79 36.74 -29.12
C PRO A 439 103.71 35.98 -30.13
N LYS A 440 102.94 34.82 -29.84
CA LYS A 440 101.57 34.26 -30.42
C LYS A 440 100.96 32.76 -30.13
N ALA A 441 99.73 32.30 -30.62
CA ALA A 441 98.93 30.97 -30.33
C ALA A 441 97.71 30.43 -31.30
N HIS A 442 96.85 29.35 -30.97
CA HIS A 442 95.47 28.77 -31.50
C HIS A 442 95.34 27.26 -32.11
N GLY A 443 94.26 26.41 -32.37
CA GLY A 443 92.80 26.03 -31.92
C GLY A 443 91.76 25.22 -32.91
N THR A 444 90.95 24.11 -32.59
CA THR A 444 89.90 23.33 -33.48
C THR A 444 88.88 22.19 -32.91
N PHE A 445 87.78 21.68 -33.62
CA PHE A 445 86.80 20.46 -33.40
C PHE A 445 85.90 20.02 -34.69
N GLN A 446 85.07 18.91 -34.77
CA GLN A 446 84.18 18.47 -35.95
C GLN A 446 82.90 17.52 -35.69
N ARG A 447 82.16 16.98 -36.73
CA ARG A 447 80.66 16.79 -36.87
C ARG A 447 80.07 15.49 -37.60
N ASP A 448 78.71 15.36 -37.71
CA ASP A 448 77.78 14.23 -38.05
C ASP A 448 77.51 13.75 -39.53
N LEU A 449 76.92 12.54 -39.70
CA LEU A 449 76.09 11.96 -40.82
C LEU A 449 75.48 10.58 -40.36
N ASP A 450 74.55 9.79 -40.98
CA ASP A 450 73.70 9.79 -42.20
C ASP A 450 72.50 8.77 -42.05
N GLU A 451 71.48 8.67 -42.94
CA GLU A 451 70.30 7.74 -42.83
C GLU A 451 69.57 7.43 -44.19
N VAL A 452 68.68 6.41 -44.22
CA VAL A 452 67.65 6.01 -45.24
C VAL A 452 68.00 4.97 -46.33
N GLY A 453 67.24 3.85 -46.39
CA GLY A 453 66.81 3.29 -47.70
C GLY A 453 66.49 1.78 -47.89
N ARG A 454 65.20 1.47 -48.11
CA ARG A 454 64.59 0.22 -48.68
C ARG A 454 64.48 -0.98 -47.69
N ARG A 455 63.38 -1.75 -47.63
CA ARG A 455 62.46 -2.18 -48.71
C ARG A 455 60.98 -2.32 -48.29
N GLU A 456 60.12 -2.16 -49.28
CA GLU A 456 58.67 -2.40 -49.28
C GLU A 456 58.38 -3.49 -50.34
N ALA A 457 58.16 -4.76 -49.95
CA ALA A 457 58.21 -5.86 -50.93
C ALA A 457 57.46 -7.18 -50.61
N GLN A 458 56.66 -7.29 -49.54
CA GLN A 458 56.25 -8.64 -49.06
C GLN A 458 54.82 -8.76 -48.45
N LEU A 459 53.80 -8.36 -49.21
CA LEU A 459 52.37 -8.63 -48.92
C LEU A 459 51.59 -8.98 -50.21
N LYS A 460 51.85 -10.15 -50.83
CA LYS A 460 51.12 -10.53 -52.07
C LYS A 460 51.06 -12.01 -52.52
N ILE A 461 51.25 -13.00 -51.64
CA ILE A 461 51.18 -14.44 -52.03
C ILE A 461 50.40 -15.30 -51.01
N GLU A 462 49.30 -14.78 -50.46
CA GLU A 462 48.46 -15.54 -49.52
C GLU A 462 46.98 -15.13 -49.60
N ASN A 463 46.35 -15.37 -50.76
CA ASN A 463 44.89 -15.23 -50.91
C ASN A 463 44.30 -16.05 -52.09
N GLU A 464 44.94 -17.17 -52.48
CA GLU A 464 44.47 -18.04 -53.57
C GLU A 464 44.69 -19.55 -53.27
N GLU A 465 44.08 -20.04 -52.19
CA GLU A 465 43.58 -21.44 -52.16
C GLU A 465 42.12 -21.48 -51.68
N LEU A 466 41.25 -20.89 -52.50
CA LEU A 466 39.81 -21.18 -52.48
C LEU A 466 39.51 -22.55 -53.12
N LYS A 467 38.40 -23.16 -52.69
CA LYS A 467 37.66 -24.26 -53.37
C LYS A 467 38.31 -25.65 -53.38
N ARG A 468 38.13 -26.37 -52.27
CA ARG A 468 37.77 -27.81 -52.14
C ARG A 468 37.28 -28.00 -50.69
N GLU A 469 36.19 -28.66 -50.33
CA GLU A 469 35.28 -29.59 -51.03
C GLU A 469 33.80 -29.36 -50.55
N ILE A 470 32.76 -29.90 -51.21
CA ILE A 470 31.33 -29.78 -50.78
C ILE A 470 30.53 -31.10 -50.97
N GLY A 471 29.75 -31.54 -49.94
CA GLY A 471 28.67 -32.56 -50.01
C GLY A 471 28.85 -33.80 -49.10
N LYS A 472 27.84 -34.61 -48.66
CA LYS A 472 26.34 -34.65 -48.89
C LYS A 472 25.57 -35.65 -47.94
N SER A 473 24.34 -35.28 -47.45
CA SER A 473 23.01 -36.03 -47.31
C SER A 473 22.63 -37.30 -46.43
N ASN A 474 21.45 -37.22 -45.70
CA ASN A 474 20.29 -38.20 -45.42
C ASN A 474 20.43 -39.53 -44.58
N ALA A 475 19.45 -40.30 -44.01
CA ALA A 475 17.98 -40.29 -43.56
C ALA A 475 17.66 -41.57 -42.64
N ASP A 476 16.49 -42.15 -42.20
CA ASP A 476 14.98 -42.05 -42.29
C ASP A 476 14.20 -42.91 -41.17
N ALA A 477 12.84 -43.15 -41.16
CA ALA A 477 12.00 -43.79 -40.04
C ALA A 477 10.66 -44.58 -40.45
N SER A 478 9.67 -45.18 -39.66
CA SER A 478 9.37 -45.49 -38.21
C SER A 478 8.46 -46.76 -37.77
N PRO A 479 7.07 -46.81 -37.62
CA PRO A 479 6.35 -47.53 -36.47
C PRO A 479 5.01 -48.40 -36.71
N THR A 480 4.22 -48.81 -35.64
CA THR A 480 2.78 -49.37 -35.49
C THR A 480 2.52 -50.93 -35.29
N ASP A 481 1.44 -51.58 -34.70
CA ASP A 481 0.28 -51.34 -33.73
C ASP A 481 -0.39 -52.66 -33.08
N ALA A 482 -1.72 -52.81 -32.76
CA ALA A 482 -2.37 -53.75 -31.75
C ALA A 482 -3.73 -54.54 -32.10
N SER A 483 -4.46 -55.21 -31.13
CA SER A 483 -5.97 -55.53 -31.04
C SER A 483 -6.59 -56.99 -30.80
N LYS A 484 -7.97 -57.14 -30.84
CA LYS A 484 -9.02 -58.10 -30.25
C LYS A 484 -9.29 -59.51 -30.90
N GLY A 485 -10.29 -60.42 -30.63
CA GLY A 485 -11.58 -60.60 -29.84
C GLY A 485 -12.28 -62.00 -30.19
N ASP A 486 -13.49 -62.54 -29.79
CA ASP A 486 -14.61 -62.28 -28.82
C ASP A 486 -15.53 -63.50 -28.32
N THR A 487 -16.77 -63.83 -28.82
CA THR A 487 -17.90 -64.57 -28.08
C THR A 487 -18.69 -65.77 -28.76
N GLY A 488 -19.48 -66.61 -28.02
CA GLY A 488 -20.61 -67.52 -28.49
C GLY A 488 -21.05 -68.66 -27.48
N ALA A 489 -22.09 -69.54 -27.62
CA ALA A 489 -23.40 -69.60 -28.36
C ALA A 489 -24.35 -70.85 -28.01
N GLU A 490 -25.70 -70.69 -28.09
CA GLU A 490 -26.86 -71.59 -28.47
C GLU A 490 -27.44 -72.93 -27.81
N LEU A 491 -28.80 -72.98 -27.74
CA LEU A 491 -29.87 -74.03 -28.03
C LEU A 491 -29.74 -75.56 -27.68
N SER A 492 -30.79 -76.43 -27.62
CA SER A 492 -32.22 -76.40 -27.15
C SER A 492 -32.90 -77.81 -27.27
N ALA A 493 -34.12 -77.98 -26.71
CA ALA A 493 -35.15 -79.04 -26.95
C ALA A 493 -35.11 -80.41 -26.19
N THR A 494 -36.09 -80.63 -25.30
CA THR A 494 -36.34 -81.90 -24.55
C THR A 494 -37.83 -82.28 -24.56
N LYS A 495 -38.31 -82.77 -25.71
CA LYS A 495 -39.52 -82.17 -26.32
C LYS A 495 -40.89 -82.88 -26.17
N SER A 496 -41.17 -83.68 -25.12
CA SER A 496 -42.41 -84.50 -25.12
C SER A 496 -43.10 -84.95 -23.82
N THR A 497 -42.46 -85.16 -22.66
CA THR A 497 -43.22 -85.42 -21.40
C THR A 497 -43.87 -84.14 -20.87
N GLU A 498 -43.22 -83.03 -21.18
CA GLU A 498 -43.85 -81.77 -21.56
C GLU A 498 -45.31 -81.90 -22.05
N ASN A 499 -45.65 -82.69 -23.07
CA ASN A 499 -46.80 -82.43 -23.98
C ASN A 499 -48.23 -82.34 -23.37
N GLU A 500 -48.44 -82.68 -22.09
CA GLU A 500 -49.71 -82.42 -21.38
C GLU A 500 -49.56 -81.44 -20.19
N ALA A 501 -48.37 -81.36 -19.58
CA ALA A 501 -48.01 -80.15 -18.84
C ALA A 501 -48.11 -78.94 -19.77
N TYR A 502 -47.58 -79.04 -20.99
CA TYR A 502 -47.75 -78.20 -22.19
C TYR A 502 -49.19 -77.88 -22.56
N ARG A 503 -50.25 -78.52 -22.03
CA ARG A 503 -51.62 -78.05 -22.30
C ARG A 503 -52.03 -76.97 -21.32
N LYS A 504 -51.88 -77.22 -20.01
CA LYS A 504 -52.05 -76.16 -19.01
C LYS A 504 -51.00 -75.07 -19.16
N LEU A 505 -49.74 -75.47 -19.36
CA LEU A 505 -48.65 -74.61 -19.77
C LEU A 505 -48.86 -74.04 -21.18
N GLN A 506 -49.67 -74.58 -22.11
CA GLN A 506 -50.05 -73.86 -23.34
C GLN A 506 -51.04 -72.76 -23.01
N ASP A 507 -52.03 -73.02 -22.16
CA ASP A 507 -53.06 -72.03 -21.80
C ASP A 507 -52.44 -70.92 -20.93
N ASP A 508 -51.56 -71.29 -19.99
CA ASP A 508 -50.74 -70.37 -19.20
C ASP A 508 -49.68 -69.68 -20.07
N TYR A 509 -49.02 -70.36 -21.02
CA TYR A 509 -48.10 -69.74 -21.99
C TYR A 509 -48.83 -68.96 -23.07
N ALA A 510 -50.12 -69.15 -23.29
CA ALA A 510 -50.97 -68.34 -24.17
C ALA A 510 -51.49 -67.12 -23.41
N ALA A 511 -51.83 -67.25 -22.13
CA ALA A 511 -52.12 -66.12 -21.25
C ALA A 511 -50.86 -65.28 -20.97
N VAL A 512 -49.70 -65.92 -20.79
CA VAL A 512 -48.39 -65.26 -20.68
C VAL A 512 -47.92 -64.75 -22.03
N ARG A 513 -48.09 -65.44 -23.16
CA ARG A 513 -47.83 -64.85 -24.50
C ARG A 513 -48.77 -63.71 -24.81
N LYS A 514 -50.02 -63.74 -24.35
CA LYS A 514 -50.92 -62.61 -24.50
C LYS A 514 -50.42 -61.45 -23.65
N LYS A 515 -50.19 -61.64 -22.35
CA LYS A 515 -49.60 -60.60 -21.48
C LYS A 515 -48.22 -60.12 -21.97
N LEU A 516 -47.43 -60.99 -22.59
CA LEU A 516 -46.15 -60.66 -23.20
C LEU A 516 -46.35 -59.88 -24.49
N SER A 517 -47.32 -60.22 -25.35
CA SER A 517 -47.66 -59.47 -26.56
C SER A 517 -48.33 -58.14 -26.27
N ASP A 518 -49.16 -58.09 -25.21
CA ASP A 518 -49.78 -56.89 -24.67
C ASP A 518 -48.64 -55.99 -24.12
N ALA A 519 -47.74 -56.52 -23.27
CA ALA A 519 -46.57 -55.81 -22.75
C ALA A 519 -45.49 -55.48 -23.81
N GLU A 520 -45.32 -56.28 -24.86
CA GLU A 520 -44.47 -55.99 -26.03
C GLU A 520 -45.08 -54.87 -26.85
N SER A 521 -46.42 -54.76 -26.92
CA SER A 521 -47.09 -53.61 -27.54
C SER A 521 -47.02 -52.35 -26.66
N GLU A 522 -47.12 -52.48 -25.34
CA GLU A 522 -46.86 -51.39 -24.40
C GLU A 522 -45.39 -50.94 -24.49
N VAL A 523 -44.42 -51.88 -24.52
CA VAL A 523 -43.01 -51.57 -24.72
C VAL A 523 -42.76 -50.96 -26.10
N GLN A 524 -43.37 -51.45 -27.18
CA GLN A 524 -43.24 -50.82 -28.51
C GLN A 524 -43.84 -49.41 -28.55
N THR A 525 -44.98 -49.16 -27.90
CA THR A 525 -45.54 -47.80 -27.80
C THR A 525 -44.69 -46.89 -26.92
N ILE A 526 -44.11 -47.40 -25.83
CA ILE A 526 -43.15 -46.66 -24.99
C ILE A 526 -41.83 -46.42 -25.72
N GLU A 527 -41.31 -47.38 -26.49
CA GLU A 527 -40.11 -47.23 -27.32
C GLU A 527 -40.36 -46.25 -28.47
N GLN A 528 -41.55 -46.27 -29.07
CA GLN A 528 -41.95 -45.30 -30.09
C GLN A 528 -42.09 -43.90 -29.50
N GLN A 529 -42.76 -43.73 -28.35
CA GLN A 529 -42.84 -42.46 -27.62
C GLN A 529 -41.46 -41.97 -27.13
N LEU A 530 -40.57 -42.88 -26.72
CA LEU A 530 -39.19 -42.57 -26.34
C LEU A 530 -38.36 -42.18 -27.56
N SER A 531 -38.59 -42.80 -28.71
CA SER A 531 -37.94 -42.46 -29.99
C SER A 531 -38.42 -41.11 -30.50
N GLU A 532 -39.72 -40.83 -30.42
CA GLU A 532 -40.36 -39.56 -30.75
C GLU A 532 -39.87 -38.45 -29.81
N ALA A 533 -39.89 -38.65 -28.48
CA ALA A 533 -39.33 -37.71 -27.51
C ALA A 533 -37.80 -37.51 -27.65
N LYS A 534 -37.05 -38.52 -28.12
CA LYS A 534 -35.62 -38.38 -28.47
C LYS A 534 -35.43 -37.60 -29.77
N ALA A 535 -36.31 -37.79 -30.76
CA ALA A 535 -36.31 -37.02 -32.00
C ALA A 535 -36.64 -35.56 -31.71
N ASP A 536 -37.67 -35.28 -30.89
CA ASP A 536 -38.05 -33.94 -30.43
C ASP A 536 -36.93 -33.29 -29.61
N LEU A 537 -36.30 -34.00 -28.66
CA LEU A 537 -35.12 -33.49 -27.94
C LEU A 537 -33.93 -33.23 -28.89
N GLY A 538 -33.74 -34.06 -29.91
CA GLY A 538 -32.75 -33.86 -30.97
C GLY A 538 -33.05 -32.63 -31.83
N MET A 539 -34.32 -32.43 -32.19
CA MET A 539 -34.81 -31.26 -32.93
C MET A 539 -34.69 -29.99 -32.08
N ILE A 540 -35.12 -29.98 -30.82
CA ILE A 540 -34.94 -28.86 -29.89
C ILE A 540 -33.44 -28.56 -29.68
N GLY A 541 -32.58 -29.58 -29.63
CA GLY A 541 -31.13 -29.42 -29.56
C GLY A 541 -30.57 -28.76 -30.83
N LYS A 542 -31.04 -29.20 -32.01
CA LYS A 542 -30.64 -28.67 -33.31
C LYS A 542 -31.18 -27.27 -33.56
N GLU A 543 -32.44 -26.99 -33.26
CA GLU A 543 -33.06 -25.67 -33.34
C GLU A 543 -32.37 -24.67 -32.42
N LYS A 544 -31.92 -25.08 -31.22
CA LYS A 544 -31.08 -24.24 -30.36
C LYS A 544 -29.71 -24.00 -30.98
N LEU A 545 -29.09 -25.00 -31.60
CA LEU A 545 -27.81 -24.84 -32.29
C LEU A 545 -27.94 -23.90 -33.51
N ASP A 546 -28.98 -24.10 -34.32
CA ASP A 546 -29.27 -23.31 -35.53
C ASP A 546 -29.73 -21.89 -35.18
N ALA A 547 -30.43 -21.68 -34.06
CA ALA A 547 -30.74 -20.35 -33.51
C ALA A 547 -29.48 -19.65 -32.95
N ILE A 548 -28.57 -20.39 -32.31
CA ILE A 548 -27.26 -19.85 -31.89
C ILE A 548 -26.44 -19.45 -33.12
N ASN A 549 -26.38 -20.29 -34.15
CA ASN A 549 -25.69 -20.01 -35.40
C ASN A 549 -26.32 -18.81 -36.14
N ALA A 550 -27.65 -18.75 -36.24
CA ALA A 550 -28.35 -17.60 -36.83
C ALA A 550 -28.12 -16.30 -36.03
N ALA A 551 -28.06 -16.35 -34.69
CA ALA A 551 -27.67 -15.21 -33.85
C ALA A 551 -26.18 -14.84 -34.03
N ASN A 552 -25.33 -15.81 -34.34
CA ASN A 552 -23.92 -15.61 -34.62
C ASN A 552 -23.68 -14.93 -35.98
N ASP A 553 -24.45 -15.33 -37.00
CA ASP A 553 -24.36 -14.79 -38.37
C ASP A 553 -25.14 -13.48 -38.55
N SER A 554 -26.17 -13.23 -37.73
CA SER A 554 -26.87 -11.93 -37.64
C SER A 554 -26.25 -10.96 -36.61
N SER A 555 -25.18 -11.37 -35.92
CA SER A 555 -24.39 -10.44 -35.10
C SER A 555 -23.77 -9.36 -36.01
N PRO A 556 -23.87 -8.06 -35.66
CA PRO A 556 -23.40 -6.99 -36.53
C PRO A 556 -21.89 -7.11 -36.79
N PRO A 557 -21.39 -6.60 -37.94
CA PRO A 557 -20.00 -6.82 -38.38
C PRO A 557 -18.94 -6.25 -37.41
N GLU A 558 -19.33 -5.34 -36.52
CA GLU A 558 -18.48 -4.86 -35.43
C GLU A 558 -18.29 -5.92 -34.34
N VAL A 559 -19.32 -6.70 -33.99
CA VAL A 559 -19.22 -7.80 -33.03
C VAL A 559 -18.38 -8.95 -33.59
N LEU A 560 -18.47 -9.22 -34.90
CA LEU A 560 -17.58 -10.18 -35.57
C LEU A 560 -16.12 -9.73 -35.51
N LYS A 561 -15.81 -8.48 -35.89
CA LYS A 561 -14.44 -7.91 -35.77
C LYS A 561 -13.93 -7.90 -34.33
N MET A 562 -14.79 -7.58 -33.36
CA MET A 562 -14.43 -7.65 -31.94
C MET A 562 -14.11 -9.08 -31.51
N ARG A 563 -14.89 -10.08 -31.93
CA ARG A 563 -14.59 -11.50 -31.68
C ARG A 563 -13.28 -11.94 -32.34
N GLU A 564 -13.03 -11.57 -33.60
CA GLU A 564 -11.76 -11.83 -34.29
C GLU A 564 -10.58 -11.20 -33.53
N SER A 565 -10.71 -9.95 -33.09
CA SER A 565 -9.68 -9.28 -32.28
C SER A 565 -9.43 -10.02 -30.96
N LEU A 566 -10.49 -10.43 -30.24
CA LEU A 566 -10.41 -11.20 -29.00
C LEU A 566 -9.78 -12.57 -29.21
N GLN A 567 -10.04 -13.23 -30.34
CA GLN A 567 -9.43 -14.50 -30.70
C GLN A 567 -7.93 -14.33 -31.02
N SER A 568 -7.55 -13.27 -31.75
CA SER A 568 -6.14 -12.93 -32.02
C SER A 568 -5.37 -12.52 -30.75
N LEU A 569 -6.05 -11.87 -29.79
CA LEU A 569 -5.49 -11.54 -28.48
C LEU A 569 -5.31 -12.82 -27.64
N ARG A 570 -6.30 -13.74 -27.65
CA ARG A 570 -6.19 -15.04 -26.96
C ARG A 570 -5.05 -15.89 -27.51
N SER A 571 -4.91 -16.03 -28.83
CA SER A 571 -3.79 -16.76 -29.40
C SER A 571 -2.46 -16.09 -29.07
N LYS A 572 -2.40 -14.74 -29.09
CA LYS A 572 -1.20 -13.99 -28.71
C LYS A 572 -0.85 -14.07 -27.21
N ILE A 573 -1.83 -14.25 -26.35
CA ILE A 573 -1.63 -14.57 -24.92
C ILE A 573 -1.02 -15.96 -24.79
N GLN A 574 -1.59 -16.99 -25.43
CA GLN A 574 -1.03 -18.35 -25.43
C GLN A 574 0.40 -18.42 -26.01
N ASP A 575 0.68 -17.63 -27.05
CA ASP A 575 2.01 -17.43 -27.65
C ASP A 575 3.01 -16.76 -26.71
N LEU A 576 2.54 -16.00 -25.71
CA LEU A 576 3.37 -15.37 -24.68
C LEU A 576 3.50 -16.25 -23.44
N GLU A 577 2.45 -16.97 -23.05
CA GLU A 577 2.46 -17.97 -21.98
C GLU A 577 3.43 -19.12 -22.29
N THR A 578 3.42 -19.64 -23.53
CA THR A 578 4.35 -20.68 -23.97
C THR A 578 5.80 -20.18 -24.03
N LYS A 579 6.05 -18.95 -24.51
CA LYS A 579 7.39 -18.33 -24.48
C LYS A 579 7.86 -18.03 -23.05
N LEU A 580 6.96 -17.63 -22.16
CA LEU A 580 7.24 -17.44 -20.74
C LEU A 580 7.58 -18.77 -20.06
N ALA A 581 6.82 -19.84 -20.35
CA ALA A 581 7.10 -21.18 -19.83
C ALA A 581 8.48 -21.71 -20.32
N ALA A 582 8.80 -21.54 -21.60
CA ALA A 582 10.10 -21.91 -22.16
C ALA A 582 11.26 -21.08 -21.55
N SER A 583 11.05 -19.78 -21.34
CA SER A 583 12.02 -18.93 -20.64
C SER A 583 12.19 -19.35 -19.17
N GLN A 584 11.11 -19.79 -18.49
CA GLN A 584 11.17 -20.28 -17.12
C GLN A 584 11.84 -21.65 -17.00
N SER A 585 11.71 -22.55 -17.99
CA SER A 585 12.46 -23.81 -18.00
C SER A 585 13.95 -23.56 -18.23
N PHE A 586 14.31 -22.70 -19.19
CA PHE A 586 15.70 -22.34 -19.44
C PHE A 586 16.37 -21.66 -18.23
N VAL A 587 15.69 -20.73 -17.56
CA VAL A 587 16.20 -20.11 -16.32
C VAL A 587 16.37 -21.13 -15.19
N LYS A 588 15.50 -22.14 -15.09
CA LYS A 588 15.67 -23.24 -14.11
C LYS A 588 16.91 -24.07 -14.44
N GLU A 589 17.06 -24.48 -15.69
CA GLU A 589 18.20 -25.27 -16.21
C GLU A 589 19.54 -24.58 -15.93
N VAL A 590 19.68 -23.31 -16.36
CA VAL A 590 20.87 -22.47 -16.10
C VAL A 590 21.09 -22.25 -14.59
N SER A 591 20.02 -22.16 -13.78
CA SER A 591 20.17 -22.05 -12.33
C SER A 591 20.67 -23.35 -11.68
N THR A 592 20.27 -24.52 -12.19
CA THR A 592 20.77 -25.82 -11.73
C THR A 592 22.23 -26.05 -12.16
N GLU A 593 22.63 -25.67 -13.37
CA GLU A 593 24.03 -25.70 -13.81
C GLU A 593 24.93 -24.78 -12.98
N ARG A 594 24.46 -23.56 -12.69
CA ARG A 594 25.16 -22.62 -11.80
C ARG A 594 25.39 -23.22 -10.41
N ASP A 595 24.38 -23.90 -9.87
CA ASP A 595 24.45 -24.41 -8.50
C ASP A 595 25.26 -25.72 -8.41
N THR A 596 25.25 -26.59 -9.44
CA THR A 596 26.20 -27.72 -9.50
C THR A 596 27.65 -27.24 -9.63
N LEU A 597 27.92 -26.23 -10.48
CA LEU A 597 29.25 -25.63 -10.59
C LEU A 597 29.70 -24.97 -9.27
N ARG A 598 28.78 -24.35 -8.52
CA ARG A 598 29.07 -23.82 -7.18
C ARG A 598 29.42 -24.93 -6.19
N ASP A 599 28.70 -26.04 -6.20
CA ASP A 599 28.99 -27.19 -5.33
C ASP A 599 30.31 -27.87 -5.69
N GLU A 600 30.67 -27.95 -6.97
CA GLU A 600 31.99 -28.41 -7.40
C GLU A 600 33.13 -27.49 -6.95
N ILE A 601 32.96 -26.17 -7.06
CA ILE A 601 33.92 -25.18 -6.54
C ILE A 601 34.06 -25.32 -5.02
N SER A 602 32.95 -25.37 -4.28
CA SER A 602 32.93 -25.56 -2.81
C SER A 602 33.65 -26.84 -2.40
N LYS A 603 33.38 -27.96 -3.08
CA LYS A 603 34.05 -29.25 -2.87
C LYS A 603 35.54 -29.20 -3.19
N LYS A 604 35.95 -28.43 -4.20
CA LYS A 604 37.37 -28.21 -4.53
C LYS A 604 38.07 -27.31 -3.51
N GLU A 605 37.42 -26.27 -3.00
CA GLU A 605 37.98 -25.45 -1.92
C GLU A 605 38.14 -26.26 -0.63
N GLN A 606 37.16 -27.09 -0.27
CA GLN A 606 37.26 -28.02 0.87
C GLN A 606 38.40 -29.05 0.69
N GLN A 607 38.55 -29.63 -0.51
CA GLN A 607 39.68 -30.52 -0.82
C GLN A 607 41.03 -29.81 -0.61
N MET A 608 41.18 -28.59 -1.15
CA MET A 608 42.43 -27.82 -1.04
C MET A 608 42.74 -27.42 0.41
N GLN A 609 41.72 -27.04 1.21
CA GLN A 609 41.89 -26.78 2.64
C GLN A 609 42.33 -28.03 3.41
N GLY A 610 41.77 -29.20 3.10
CA GLY A 610 42.18 -30.47 3.68
C GLY A 610 43.64 -30.83 3.36
N GLU A 611 44.05 -30.63 2.09
CA GLU A 611 45.44 -30.82 1.66
C GLU A 611 46.40 -29.83 2.36
N ASP A 612 46.04 -28.56 2.50
CA ASP A 612 46.84 -27.57 3.23
C ASP A 612 47.01 -27.95 4.71
N GLN A 613 45.92 -28.37 5.36
CA GLN A 613 45.93 -28.76 6.78
C GLN A 613 46.83 -29.99 7.01
N ALA A 614 46.77 -30.98 6.10
CA ALA A 614 47.63 -32.15 6.14
C ALA A 614 49.11 -31.77 5.95
N ARG A 615 49.43 -30.98 4.92
CA ARG A 615 50.81 -30.54 4.61
C ARG A 615 51.40 -29.62 5.68
N LEU A 616 50.58 -28.80 6.34
CA LEU A 616 50.99 -28.04 7.53
C LEU A 616 51.34 -28.95 8.70
N SER A 617 50.69 -30.10 8.84
CA SER A 617 51.06 -31.11 9.86
C SER A 617 52.36 -31.84 9.51
N GLU A 618 52.62 -32.13 8.23
CA GLU A 618 53.89 -32.69 7.76
C GLU A 618 55.05 -31.70 7.96
N MET A 619 54.88 -30.44 7.53
CA MET A 619 55.92 -29.42 7.67
C MET A 619 56.22 -29.08 9.14
N LYS A 620 55.20 -29.14 10.02
CA LYS A 620 55.41 -29.06 11.48
C LYS A 620 56.23 -30.24 12.00
N LYS A 621 55.87 -31.49 11.67
CA LYS A 621 56.63 -32.68 12.07
C LYS A 621 58.09 -32.62 11.61
N LEU A 622 58.36 -32.19 10.37
CA LEU A 622 59.72 -32.03 9.85
C LEU A 622 60.51 -30.94 10.59
N LEU A 623 59.86 -29.85 11.03
CA LEU A 623 60.46 -28.83 11.91
C LEU A 623 60.71 -29.35 13.33
N GLU A 624 59.82 -30.18 13.85
CA GLU A 624 59.90 -30.81 15.17
C GLU A 624 61.03 -31.85 15.21
N GLU A 625 61.19 -32.65 14.14
CA GLU A 625 62.30 -33.56 13.87
C GLU A 625 63.66 -32.83 13.82
N VAL A 626 63.74 -31.70 13.09
CA VAL A 626 64.95 -30.84 13.06
C VAL A 626 65.25 -30.23 14.43
N THR A 627 64.22 -29.84 15.19
CA THR A 627 64.38 -29.27 16.54
C THR A 627 64.82 -30.34 17.55
N ALA A 628 64.28 -31.55 17.45
CA ALA A 628 64.73 -32.70 18.25
C ALA A 628 66.21 -33.01 17.98
N ARG A 629 66.60 -33.10 16.69
CA ARG A 629 68.00 -33.27 16.25
C ARG A 629 68.98 -32.18 16.74
N PHE A 630 68.48 -30.98 17.07
CA PHE A 630 69.31 -29.91 17.65
C PHE A 630 69.44 -30.03 19.18
N ASN A 631 68.49 -30.69 19.84
CA ASN A 631 68.38 -30.78 21.30
C ASN A 631 68.85 -32.13 21.89
N SER A 632 68.95 -33.20 21.09
CA SER A 632 69.30 -34.55 21.56
C SER A 632 70.76 -34.94 21.27
N THR A 633 71.55 -35.18 22.33
CA THR A 633 72.94 -35.66 22.23
C THR A 633 73.06 -37.19 22.22
N SER A 634 71.95 -37.94 22.32
CA SER A 634 71.97 -39.39 22.54
C SER A 634 70.70 -40.12 22.07
N GLU A 635 70.39 -40.09 20.78
CA GLU A 635 69.99 -41.29 20.03
C GLU A 635 70.09 -41.02 18.51
N GLY A 636 70.19 -42.08 17.70
CA GLY A 636 70.48 -41.97 16.27
C GLY A 636 69.23 -41.62 15.43
N PRO A 637 69.21 -40.50 14.68
CA PRO A 637 68.04 -40.13 13.87
C PRO A 637 67.89 -41.02 12.63
N GLU A 638 66.67 -41.50 12.36
CA GLU A 638 66.39 -42.53 11.33
C GLU A 638 66.62 -42.07 9.88
N LEU A 639 66.57 -40.76 9.62
CA LEU A 639 66.75 -40.15 8.30
C LEU A 639 68.01 -39.28 8.24
N SER A 640 68.77 -39.39 7.14
CA SER A 640 69.93 -38.52 6.89
C SER A 640 69.54 -37.05 6.80
N GLY A 641 70.39 -36.15 7.30
CA GLY A 641 70.16 -34.70 7.17
C GLY A 641 70.03 -34.24 5.71
N THR A 642 70.66 -34.94 4.77
CA THR A 642 70.51 -34.68 3.33
C THR A 642 69.13 -35.08 2.79
N ASP A 643 68.49 -36.09 3.36
CA ASP A 643 67.19 -36.59 2.92
C ASP A 643 66.05 -35.84 3.58
N LEU A 644 66.25 -35.41 4.83
CA LEU A 644 65.39 -34.44 5.52
C LEU A 644 65.34 -33.11 4.73
N LEU A 645 66.48 -32.63 4.21
CA LEU A 645 66.52 -31.44 3.36
C LEU A 645 65.77 -31.64 2.03
N LYS A 646 65.88 -32.83 1.40
CA LYS A 646 65.10 -33.18 0.20
C LYS A 646 63.60 -33.24 0.49
N GLN A 647 63.19 -33.74 1.65
CA GLN A 647 61.77 -33.77 2.05
C GLN A 647 61.22 -32.35 2.28
N PHE A 648 62.00 -31.44 2.87
CA PHE A 648 61.66 -30.01 2.92
C PHE A 648 61.56 -29.37 1.53
N ALA A 649 62.49 -29.67 0.61
CA ALA A 649 62.42 -29.18 -0.77
C ALA A 649 61.15 -29.69 -1.50
N ALA A 650 60.88 -30.99 -1.44
CA ALA A 650 59.72 -31.59 -2.11
C ALA A 650 58.37 -31.16 -1.50
N THR A 651 58.31 -30.82 -0.22
CA THR A 651 57.09 -30.28 0.41
C THR A 651 56.87 -28.80 0.10
N THR A 652 57.94 -28.01 -0.05
CA THR A 652 57.84 -26.59 -0.46
C THR A 652 57.59 -26.42 -1.97
N GLU A 653 58.16 -27.27 -2.82
CA GLU A 653 57.83 -27.32 -4.25
C GLU A 653 56.34 -27.63 -4.48
N ARG A 654 55.80 -28.63 -3.76
CA ARG A 654 54.37 -28.95 -3.77
C ARG A 654 53.48 -27.87 -3.18
N SER A 655 53.98 -27.01 -2.29
CA SER A 655 53.19 -25.89 -1.76
C SER A 655 53.10 -24.75 -2.78
N ALA A 656 54.17 -24.48 -3.54
CA ALA A 656 54.15 -23.56 -4.68
C ALA A 656 53.16 -24.02 -5.77
N GLU A 657 53.15 -25.32 -6.13
CA GLU A 657 52.15 -25.86 -7.07
C GLU A 657 50.70 -25.67 -6.57
N ASN A 658 50.43 -25.94 -5.29
CA ASN A 658 49.10 -25.78 -4.71
C ASN A 658 48.70 -24.29 -4.55
N LEU A 659 49.64 -23.35 -4.64
CA LEU A 659 49.35 -21.91 -4.75
C LEU A 659 49.00 -21.52 -6.19
N ALA A 660 49.72 -22.05 -7.18
CA ALA A 660 49.40 -21.84 -8.61
C ALA A 660 47.99 -22.37 -8.94
N LYS A 661 47.67 -23.62 -8.57
CA LYS A 661 46.34 -24.24 -8.74
C LYS A 661 45.22 -23.43 -8.05
N ARG A 662 45.53 -22.73 -6.95
CA ARG A 662 44.58 -21.82 -6.27
C ARG A 662 44.35 -20.51 -7.03
N ALA A 663 45.37 -19.98 -7.71
CA ALA A 663 45.21 -18.81 -8.57
C ALA A 663 44.30 -19.13 -9.76
N GLU A 664 44.46 -20.30 -10.38
CA GLU A 664 43.61 -20.77 -11.50
C GLU A 664 42.15 -20.95 -11.08
N VAL A 665 41.87 -21.68 -10.00
CA VAL A 665 40.49 -21.89 -9.50
C VAL A 665 39.82 -20.57 -9.12
N ARG A 666 40.54 -19.64 -8.48
CA ARG A 666 40.02 -18.30 -8.17
C ARG A 666 39.79 -17.45 -9.41
N GLY A 667 40.65 -17.57 -10.43
CA GLY A 667 40.45 -16.93 -11.74
C GLY A 667 39.19 -17.43 -12.45
N ALA A 668 38.96 -18.75 -12.46
CA ALA A 668 37.75 -19.35 -13.00
C ALA A 668 36.48 -18.91 -12.24
N ALA A 669 36.52 -18.89 -10.90
CA ALA A 669 35.41 -18.41 -10.07
C ALA A 669 35.10 -16.92 -10.30
N LEU A 670 36.13 -16.07 -10.46
CA LEU A 670 35.98 -14.66 -10.83
C LEU A 670 35.37 -14.49 -12.22
N ALA A 671 35.81 -15.27 -13.21
CA ALA A 671 35.26 -15.24 -14.56
C ALA A 671 33.77 -15.66 -14.61
N LEU A 672 33.40 -16.72 -13.88
CA LEU A 672 32.00 -17.15 -13.72
C LEU A 672 31.15 -16.10 -13.01
N TRP A 673 31.70 -15.42 -11.99
CA TRP A 673 31.00 -14.34 -11.29
C TRP A 673 30.79 -13.12 -12.19
N GLN A 674 31.80 -12.72 -12.98
CA GLN A 674 31.67 -11.68 -14.00
C GLN A 674 30.63 -12.04 -15.07
N TRP A 675 30.64 -13.27 -15.58
CA TRP A 675 29.62 -13.75 -16.54
C TRP A 675 28.21 -13.68 -15.96
N SER A 676 28.01 -14.17 -14.74
CA SER A 676 26.72 -14.11 -14.04
C SER A 676 26.23 -12.67 -13.84
N LEU A 677 27.13 -11.76 -13.47
CA LEU A 677 26.83 -10.33 -13.31
C LEU A 677 26.46 -9.67 -14.65
N LEU A 678 27.20 -9.97 -15.72
CA LEU A 678 26.97 -9.42 -17.06
C LEU A 678 25.65 -9.92 -17.64
N LEU A 679 25.33 -11.21 -17.45
CA LEU A 679 24.05 -11.79 -17.86
C LEU A 679 22.86 -11.15 -17.12
N ALA A 680 23.01 -10.89 -15.82
CA ALA A 680 22.00 -10.20 -15.01
C ALA A 680 21.79 -8.75 -15.46
N VAL A 681 22.86 -8.00 -15.75
CA VAL A 681 22.79 -6.64 -16.29
C VAL A 681 22.10 -6.62 -17.66
N LEU A 682 22.41 -7.59 -18.54
CA LEU A 682 21.80 -7.69 -19.86
C LEU A 682 20.29 -7.97 -19.77
N HIS A 683 19.88 -8.88 -18.88
CA HIS A 683 18.46 -9.16 -18.61
C HIS A 683 17.73 -7.95 -18.00
N ILE A 684 18.35 -7.21 -17.07
CA ILE A 684 17.80 -5.97 -16.50
C ILE A 684 17.61 -4.91 -17.59
N ASN A 685 18.57 -4.73 -18.49
CA ASN A 685 18.45 -3.79 -19.61
C ASN A 685 17.29 -4.17 -20.54
N GLN A 686 17.13 -5.46 -20.87
CA GLN A 686 16.03 -5.95 -21.71
C GLN A 686 14.66 -5.77 -21.04
N GLN A 687 14.57 -5.93 -19.71
CA GLN A 687 13.36 -5.60 -18.94
C GLN A 687 13.07 -4.09 -18.93
N ASN A 688 14.10 -3.25 -18.80
CA ASN A 688 13.95 -1.79 -18.83
C ASN A 688 13.47 -1.28 -20.20
N GLU A 689 13.95 -1.85 -21.31
CA GLU A 689 13.42 -1.54 -22.66
C GLU A 689 11.95 -1.94 -22.79
N LEU A 690 11.57 -3.13 -22.29
CA LEU A 690 10.17 -3.58 -22.27
C LEU A 690 9.29 -2.63 -21.46
N ILE A 691 9.71 -2.26 -20.24
CA ILE A 691 9.00 -1.29 -19.38
C ILE A 691 8.82 0.05 -20.10
N LYS A 692 9.88 0.59 -20.71
CA LYS A 692 9.81 1.83 -21.48
C LYS A 692 8.83 1.72 -22.66
N SER A 693 8.88 0.62 -23.41
CA SER A 693 7.96 0.39 -24.54
C SER A 693 6.49 0.25 -24.13
N LEU A 694 6.22 -0.14 -22.88
CA LEU A 694 4.88 -0.17 -22.30
C LEU A 694 4.47 1.21 -21.79
N GLN A 695 5.35 1.96 -21.14
CA GLN A 695 5.12 3.33 -20.70
C GLN A 695 4.77 4.25 -21.89
N GLU A 696 5.59 4.26 -22.94
CA GLU A 696 5.32 5.05 -24.15
C GLU A 696 3.99 4.63 -24.84
N ARG A 697 3.51 3.40 -24.64
CA ARG A 697 2.23 2.92 -25.17
C ARG A 697 1.04 3.33 -24.30
N ILE A 698 1.22 3.45 -22.98
CA ILE A 698 0.21 3.96 -22.06
C ILE A 698 0.04 5.47 -22.31
N GLU A 699 1.14 6.22 -22.36
CA GLU A 699 1.17 7.65 -22.68
C GLU A 699 0.46 7.94 -24.03
N ARG A 700 0.79 7.19 -25.09
CA ARG A 700 0.12 7.26 -26.41
C ARG A 700 -1.34 6.76 -26.46
N HIS A 701 -1.87 6.24 -25.35
CA HIS A 701 -3.30 5.96 -25.16
C HIS A 701 -3.95 7.08 -24.34
N GLU A 702 -3.32 7.52 -23.25
CA GLU A 702 -3.77 8.65 -22.41
C GLU A 702 -3.89 9.95 -23.21
N GLU A 703 -2.95 10.25 -24.11
CA GLU A 703 -3.06 11.38 -25.04
C GLU A 703 -4.32 11.31 -25.91
N LYS A 704 -4.64 10.11 -26.45
CA LYS A 704 -5.78 9.91 -27.36
C LYS A 704 -7.10 9.98 -26.64
N ASP A 705 -7.21 9.36 -25.47
CA ASP A 705 -8.42 9.40 -24.66
C ASP A 705 -8.64 10.82 -24.12
N HIS A 706 -7.57 11.55 -23.79
CA HIS A 706 -7.67 12.96 -23.43
C HIS A 706 -8.13 13.83 -24.60
N ASP A 707 -7.60 13.67 -25.82
CA ASP A 707 -8.04 14.46 -26.97
C ASP A 707 -9.46 14.10 -27.46
N ALA A 708 -9.84 12.82 -27.43
CA ALA A 708 -11.22 12.39 -27.66
C ALA A 708 -12.19 13.01 -26.63
N SER A 709 -11.78 13.10 -25.35
CA SER A 709 -12.52 13.78 -24.30
C SER A 709 -12.65 15.29 -24.56
N LYS A 710 -11.55 15.98 -24.92
CA LYS A 710 -11.58 17.42 -25.32
C LYS A 710 -12.50 17.66 -26.51
N GLU A 711 -12.56 16.73 -27.47
CA GLU A 711 -13.43 16.86 -28.65
C GLU A 711 -14.90 16.59 -28.32
N ALA A 712 -15.20 15.62 -27.45
CA ALA A 712 -16.54 15.42 -26.90
C ALA A 712 -17.04 16.65 -26.12
N GLU A 713 -16.19 17.24 -25.28
CA GLU A 713 -16.49 18.47 -24.51
C GLU A 713 -16.79 19.67 -25.43
N LYS A 714 -15.97 19.90 -26.47
CA LYS A 714 -16.21 20.94 -27.49
C LYS A 714 -17.55 20.74 -28.20
N ASN A 715 -17.90 19.51 -28.55
CA ASN A 715 -19.19 19.20 -29.18
C ASN A 715 -20.37 19.46 -28.23
N LEU A 716 -20.24 19.07 -26.95
CA LEU A 716 -21.25 19.35 -25.92
C LEU A 716 -21.45 20.87 -25.73
N MET A 717 -20.35 21.63 -25.69
CA MET A 717 -20.37 23.10 -25.57
C MET A 717 -21.06 23.77 -26.76
N GLN A 718 -20.86 23.26 -27.98
CA GLN A 718 -21.58 23.75 -29.18
C GLN A 718 -23.08 23.45 -29.12
N ILE A 719 -23.48 22.28 -28.61
CA ILE A 719 -24.89 21.91 -28.40
C ILE A 719 -25.54 22.87 -27.39
N ILE A 720 -24.88 23.12 -26.25
CA ILE A 720 -25.35 24.07 -25.23
C ILE A 720 -25.48 25.48 -25.81
N GLN A 721 -24.49 25.97 -26.56
CA GLN A 721 -24.56 27.26 -27.24
C GLN A 721 -25.66 27.33 -28.32
N ARG A 722 -26.06 26.20 -28.91
CA ARG A 722 -27.19 26.14 -29.85
C ARG A 722 -28.52 26.23 -29.11
N GLN A 723 -28.70 25.41 -28.07
CA GLN A 723 -29.90 25.42 -27.22
C GLN A 723 -30.10 26.79 -26.56
N ALA A 724 -29.04 27.43 -26.05
CA ALA A 724 -29.11 28.77 -25.48
C ALA A 724 -29.57 29.83 -26.52
N ARG A 725 -29.14 29.72 -27.78
CA ARG A 725 -29.63 30.59 -28.88
C ARG A 725 -31.08 30.29 -29.23
N GLU A 726 -31.50 29.03 -29.24
CA GLU A 726 -32.89 28.65 -29.49
C GLU A 726 -33.82 29.15 -28.36
N ILE A 727 -33.40 29.06 -27.10
CA ILE A 727 -34.12 29.65 -25.94
C ILE A 727 -34.17 31.18 -26.01
N ALA A 728 -33.08 31.85 -26.40
CA ALA A 728 -33.05 33.30 -26.61
C ALA A 728 -34.00 33.74 -27.75
N LEU A 729 -34.05 32.99 -28.85
CA LEU A 729 -35.00 33.23 -29.94
C LEU A 729 -36.45 33.01 -29.50
N ILE A 730 -36.76 31.90 -28.83
CA ILE A 730 -38.10 31.59 -28.33
C ILE A 730 -38.58 32.65 -27.33
N SER A 731 -37.74 33.05 -26.37
CA SER A 731 -38.09 34.11 -25.41
C SER A 731 -38.26 35.46 -26.10
N SER A 732 -37.41 35.84 -27.06
CA SER A 732 -37.59 37.09 -27.82
C SER A 732 -38.89 37.11 -28.64
N ALA A 733 -39.26 35.97 -29.26
CA ALA A 733 -40.52 35.83 -29.99
C ALA A 733 -41.74 35.85 -29.06
N TRP A 734 -41.62 35.27 -27.85
CA TRP A 734 -42.66 35.33 -26.83
C TRP A 734 -42.86 36.76 -26.30
N TYR A 735 -41.78 37.50 -26.05
CA TYR A 735 -41.85 38.91 -25.67
C TYR A 735 -42.41 39.80 -26.79
N ASP A 736 -42.07 39.56 -28.05
CA ASP A 736 -42.68 40.27 -29.20
C ASP A 736 -44.18 39.94 -29.33
N GLN A 737 -44.57 38.66 -29.20
CA GLN A 737 -45.97 38.26 -29.20
C GLN A 737 -46.76 38.89 -28.04
N GLN A 738 -46.20 38.90 -26.82
CA GLN A 738 -46.82 39.52 -25.65
C GLN A 738 -46.90 41.05 -25.80
N SER A 739 -45.86 41.69 -26.34
CA SER A 739 -45.85 43.12 -26.67
C SER A 739 -46.92 43.46 -27.71
N ARG A 740 -47.10 42.65 -28.75
CA ARG A 740 -48.18 42.81 -29.75
C ARG A 740 -49.56 42.63 -29.13
N LEU A 741 -49.73 41.71 -28.18
CA LEU A 741 -51.01 41.53 -27.46
C LEU A 741 -51.32 42.70 -26.52
N GLN A 742 -50.31 43.33 -25.91
CA GLN A 742 -50.49 44.49 -25.02
C GLN A 742 -50.66 45.81 -25.78
N ASN A 743 -49.97 46.00 -26.90
CA ASN A 743 -50.01 47.24 -27.70
C ASN A 743 -51.02 47.20 -28.86
N GLY A 744 -51.51 46.01 -29.25
CA GLY A 744 -52.33 45.77 -30.44
C GLY A 744 -53.83 46.00 -30.24
N ASN A 745 -54.24 47.22 -29.91
CA ASN A 745 -55.63 47.56 -29.63
C ASN A 745 -56.49 47.74 -30.91
N LEU A 746 -56.50 46.72 -31.80
CA LEU A 746 -57.23 46.71 -33.07
C LEU A 746 -57.99 45.39 -33.31
N SER A 747 -59.30 45.43 -33.04
CA SER A 747 -60.36 44.61 -33.65
C SER A 747 -59.98 43.17 -34.10
N MET A 748 -60.09 42.20 -33.19
CA MET A 748 -60.35 40.82 -33.63
C MET A 748 -61.72 40.75 -34.32
N LEU A 749 -61.70 40.74 -35.65
CA LEU A 749 -62.85 40.42 -36.48
C LEU A 749 -63.35 39.01 -36.12
N ARG A 750 -64.56 38.92 -35.56
CA ARG A 750 -65.20 37.65 -35.21
C ARG A 750 -65.44 36.84 -36.49
N TYR A 751 -64.56 35.89 -36.79
CA TYR A 751 -64.83 34.92 -37.86
C TYR A 751 -65.89 33.93 -37.37
N ARG A 752 -67.13 34.29 -37.65
CA ARG A 752 -68.35 33.64 -37.16
C ARG A 752 -68.52 32.30 -37.87
N HIS A 753 -68.31 31.18 -37.17
CA HIS A 753 -68.65 29.85 -37.69
C HIS A 753 -70.14 29.80 -38.08
N PRO A 754 -70.49 29.45 -39.34
CA PRO A 754 -71.79 28.91 -39.67
C PRO A 754 -71.76 27.39 -39.45
N ALA A 755 -72.80 26.83 -38.84
CA ALA A 755 -72.94 25.38 -38.68
C ALA A 755 -74.01 24.85 -39.65
N SER A 756 -73.58 24.08 -40.67
CA SER A 756 -74.45 23.11 -41.35
C SER A 756 -73.69 22.17 -42.30
N THR A 757 -73.97 20.87 -42.19
CA THR A 757 -74.10 19.87 -43.27
C THR A 757 -72.96 19.54 -44.25
N SER A 758 -72.91 18.23 -44.55
CA SER A 758 -72.57 17.60 -45.84
C SER A 758 -71.14 17.71 -46.43
N THR A 759 -70.45 16.55 -46.37
CA THR A 759 -69.96 15.81 -47.54
C THR A 759 -68.73 16.34 -48.32
N THR A 760 -67.67 15.52 -48.31
CA THR A 760 -66.54 15.43 -49.26
C THR A 760 -65.70 16.67 -49.59
N GLY A 761 -64.38 16.54 -49.32
CA GLY A 761 -63.37 16.90 -50.31
C GLY A 761 -62.43 18.06 -49.97
N ALA A 762 -61.13 17.76 -49.97
CA ALA A 762 -60.01 18.65 -50.27
C ALA A 762 -59.90 20.03 -49.57
N GLU A 763 -59.28 20.07 -48.38
CA GLU A 763 -58.31 21.15 -48.04
C GLU A 763 -57.36 20.75 -46.88
N VAL A 764 -56.22 20.09 -47.17
CA VAL A 764 -55.27 19.60 -46.14
C VAL A 764 -53.78 19.85 -46.51
N HIS A 765 -53.43 21.06 -46.95
CA HIS A 765 -52.05 21.38 -47.39
C HIS A 765 -51.48 22.73 -46.91
N ARG A 766 -51.43 22.97 -45.59
CA ARG A 766 -50.59 24.02 -44.97
C ARG A 766 -49.78 23.55 -43.74
N SER A 767 -49.21 22.35 -43.80
CA SER A 767 -48.19 21.90 -42.84
C SER A 767 -46.89 21.49 -43.53
N TRP A 768 -45.76 22.00 -43.05
CA TRP A 768 -44.42 21.68 -43.55
C TRP A 768 -44.08 20.19 -43.39
N LEU A 769 -44.56 19.57 -42.30
CA LEU A 769 -44.43 18.13 -42.01
C LEU A 769 -45.24 17.23 -42.96
N ALA A 770 -46.16 17.78 -43.76
CA ALA A 770 -46.81 17.05 -44.85
C ALA A 770 -45.94 17.06 -46.13
N LYS A 771 -45.27 18.18 -46.43
CA LYS A 771 -44.34 18.28 -47.57
C LYS A 771 -43.15 17.34 -47.45
N GLN A 772 -42.51 17.24 -46.27
CA GLN A 772 -41.40 16.29 -46.10
C GLN A 772 -41.83 14.82 -46.27
N ARG A 773 -43.00 14.43 -45.73
CA ARG A 773 -43.49 13.04 -45.86
C ARG A 773 -43.83 12.66 -47.31
N ALA A 774 -44.33 13.59 -48.12
CA ALA A 774 -44.53 13.37 -49.55
C ALA A 774 -43.22 13.14 -50.32
N ILE A 775 -42.15 13.87 -49.97
CA ILE A 775 -40.83 13.73 -50.62
C ILE A 775 -40.19 12.37 -50.30
N VAL A 776 -40.33 11.86 -49.07
CA VAL A 776 -39.81 10.54 -48.68
C VAL A 776 -40.61 9.39 -49.33
N ALA A 777 -41.92 9.58 -49.58
CA ALA A 777 -42.76 8.57 -50.23
C ALA A 777 -42.50 8.41 -51.74
N GLY A 778 -42.01 9.45 -52.43
CA GLY A 778 -41.78 9.43 -53.89
C GLY A 778 -40.54 8.67 -54.37
N GLY A 779 -39.83 7.95 -53.49
CA GLY A 779 -38.51 7.36 -53.77
C GLY A 779 -38.50 5.96 -54.41
N LYS A 780 -39.65 5.37 -54.77
CA LYS A 780 -39.74 4.02 -55.36
C LYS A 780 -40.70 3.95 -56.55
N GLU A 781 -40.28 4.48 -57.69
CA GLU A 781 -40.90 4.12 -58.98
C GLU A 781 -39.91 4.27 -60.15
N ARG A 782 -38.99 3.31 -60.28
CA ARG A 782 -38.25 2.94 -61.50
C ARG A 782 -37.53 1.60 -61.31
#